data_AF-A0A2T6FHC8-F1
#
_entry.id   AF-A0A2T6FHC8-F1
#
_cell.length_a   1.000
_cell.length_b   1.000
_cell.length_c   1.000
_cell.angle_alpha   90.00
_cell.angle_beta   90.00
_cell.angle_gamma   90.00
#
_symmetry.space_group_name_H-M   'P 1'
#
loop_
_entity.id
_entity.type
_entity.pdbx_description
1 polymer ?
#
loop_
_entity_poly.entity_id
_entity_poly.type
_entity_poly.pdbx_seq_one_letter_code
_entity_poly.pdbx_strand_id
1 'polypeptide(L)'
;MKFPTIGKCALTALICTAAFGVNAQTLSSNGTGTNNGFYYTFWKDSGNATMTLGAGGRYTSQWTNNTNNWVGGKGWNPGTSSRVVSYSGNYGVSNSQNSYLAFYGWTKSPLIEYYVIESYGSYNPASCSGGTDYGSFQSDGATYNVRRCQRVNQPSIEGNSSTFYQYFSVRNPKKGFGNISGTITFANHASFWASKGLNLGNHDYQVLATEGYQSSGTSDITVSSGTTPTSSTPNVSSATVSSVRSSTPNTNTGGIVVRARGVAGSEHINLNVGGATVASWTLTTSLQNYTYSGTASGDIQVQYDNDATGRDVIVDYIQVNGETRQAEDMDYNTGVYGNGSCGGGSNSETMHCNGVIGFGYTYDCFSGNCNGSGGTSSNGNTGGTSSSGNNNNCSGYVGITFDDGPNSNTTALVNLLKQHSLTPVTWFNQGNNVGNNASLIALERSVGEVHNHSFTHSHMTSWTLAQVLDELTRTNQAIQNAGAPKPTLFRPPYGEVNSTIQQAAQQAGLRVVTWDVDSQDWNNASASAIVNAVNQLQNGQVILMHDGSYTNTNAAIAQIASTLRNKGLCPGRIDPNTGRAVAPNGGTTTSASSSSRSSTPVVVSSSRASSSVSNNGACQCNWWGTRYPICTATASGWGWENNKSCITTSTCNSQGTGGGGVVCS
;
A
#
# COMPACT_ATOMS: atom_id res chain seq x y z
N MET A 1 19.30 -73.11 -49.26
CA MET A 1 18.17 -72.36 -49.84
C MET A 1 18.36 -70.90 -49.43
N LYS A 2 19.09 -70.11 -50.23
CA LYS A 2 18.63 -69.10 -51.22
C LYS A 2 17.83 -67.92 -50.62
N PHE A 3 18.57 -66.87 -50.21
CA PHE A 3 18.53 -65.41 -50.52
C PHE A 3 17.26 -64.78 -51.15
N PRO A 4 17.02 -63.43 -51.12
CA PRO A 4 17.98 -62.31 -50.92
C PRO A 4 17.50 -61.05 -50.13
N THR A 5 18.47 -60.13 -50.00
CA THR A 5 18.45 -58.67 -49.79
C THR A 5 17.29 -57.86 -50.38
N ILE A 6 16.97 -56.71 -49.76
CA ILE A 6 16.48 -55.39 -50.27
C ILE A 6 16.30 -54.53 -48.99
N GLY A 7 16.57 -53.22 -48.85
CA GLY A 7 16.77 -52.09 -49.75
C GLY A 7 16.15 -50.88 -49.04
N LYS A 8 16.86 -49.76 -48.95
CA LYS A 8 16.36 -48.52 -48.35
C LYS A 8 15.19 -47.97 -49.17
N CYS A 9 14.07 -47.65 -48.51
CA CYS A 9 13.04 -46.76 -49.04
C CYS A 9 12.70 -45.71 -47.98
N ALA A 10 12.82 -44.44 -48.37
CA ALA A 10 12.43 -43.29 -47.58
C ALA A 10 10.90 -43.24 -47.46
N LEU A 11 10.39 -43.11 -46.23
CA LEU A 11 8.98 -42.84 -45.97
C LEU A 11 8.85 -41.44 -45.40
N THR A 12 8.22 -40.57 -46.18
CA THR A 12 7.82 -39.21 -45.84
C THR A 12 6.82 -39.27 -44.69
N ALA A 13 7.22 -38.85 -43.48
CA ALA A 13 6.32 -38.74 -42.34
C ALA A 13 5.51 -37.44 -42.44
N LEU A 14 4.24 -37.58 -42.81
CA LEU A 14 3.23 -36.53 -42.65
C LEU A 14 2.99 -36.36 -41.14
N ILE A 15 3.63 -35.37 -40.51
CA ILE A 15 3.37 -35.02 -39.11
C ILE A 15 2.01 -34.33 -39.06
N CYS A 16 0.97 -35.12 -38.75
CA CYS A 16 -0.31 -34.58 -38.33
C CYS A 16 -0.12 -34.02 -36.92
N THR A 17 0.13 -32.72 -36.82
CA THR A 17 0.12 -31.98 -35.55
C THR A 17 -1.32 -31.96 -35.03
N ALA A 18 -1.68 -32.98 -34.26
CA ALA A 18 -2.85 -32.93 -33.41
C ALA A 18 -2.62 -31.81 -32.39
N ALA A 19 -3.30 -30.68 -32.57
CA ALA A 19 -3.44 -29.68 -31.54
C ALA A 19 -4.19 -30.34 -30.37
N PHE A 20 -3.46 -30.73 -29.32
CA PHE A 20 -4.06 -31.17 -28.07
C PHE A 20 -4.77 -29.97 -27.45
N GLY A 21 -6.07 -29.85 -27.72
CA GLY A 21 -6.95 -28.99 -26.93
C GLY A 21 -6.94 -29.49 -25.49
N VAL A 22 -6.24 -28.76 -24.62
CA VAL A 22 -6.16 -29.10 -23.20
C VAL A 22 -7.52 -28.78 -22.59
N ASN A 23 -8.36 -29.81 -22.44
CA ASN A 23 -9.66 -29.68 -21.79
C ASN A 23 -9.43 -29.38 -20.30
N ALA A 24 -10.19 -28.43 -19.75
CA ALA A 24 -10.15 -28.10 -18.34
C ALA A 24 -10.63 -29.32 -17.51
N GLN A 25 -9.75 -29.86 -16.67
CA GLN A 25 -10.06 -31.02 -15.83
C GLN A 25 -10.80 -30.56 -14.58
N THR A 26 -12.03 -31.03 -14.36
CA THR A 26 -12.78 -30.76 -13.12
C THR A 26 -12.66 -31.93 -12.15
N LEU A 27 -12.20 -31.63 -10.94
CA LEU A 27 -12.09 -32.55 -9.82
C LEU A 27 -13.33 -32.45 -8.94
N SER A 28 -13.89 -33.60 -8.59
CA SER A 28 -15.00 -33.72 -7.64
C SER A 28 -14.74 -34.78 -6.55
N SER A 29 -13.54 -35.35 -6.53
CA SER A 29 -13.07 -36.39 -5.60
C SER A 29 -11.61 -36.13 -5.24
N ASN A 30 -11.18 -36.60 -4.07
CA ASN A 30 -9.84 -36.37 -3.54
C ASN A 30 -8.77 -36.82 -4.54
N GLY A 31 -7.77 -35.97 -4.76
CA GLY A 31 -6.73 -36.22 -5.74
C GLY A 31 -5.61 -35.19 -5.71
N THR A 32 -4.43 -35.62 -6.12
CA THR A 32 -3.27 -34.76 -6.31
C THR A 32 -2.59 -35.10 -7.64
N GLY A 33 -1.80 -34.19 -8.16
CA GLY A 33 -1.07 -34.44 -9.40
C GLY A 33 -0.46 -33.17 -9.97
N THR A 34 -0.15 -33.19 -11.26
CA THR A 34 0.33 -32.02 -12.00
C THR A 34 -0.61 -31.67 -13.14
N ASN A 35 -0.78 -30.37 -13.38
CA ASN A 35 -1.58 -29.83 -14.46
C ASN A 35 -0.92 -28.53 -14.97
N ASN A 36 -0.60 -28.49 -16.27
CA ASN A 36 0.00 -27.33 -16.93
C ASN A 36 1.26 -26.77 -16.23
N GLY A 37 2.12 -27.67 -15.72
CA GLY A 37 3.38 -27.31 -15.05
C GLY A 37 3.25 -26.97 -13.56
N PHE A 38 2.04 -27.03 -12.99
CA PHE A 38 1.80 -26.79 -11.56
C PHE A 38 1.32 -28.05 -10.87
N TYR A 39 1.78 -28.26 -9.63
CA TYR A 39 1.17 -29.25 -8.73
C TYR A 39 -0.23 -28.79 -8.33
N TYR A 40 -1.16 -29.74 -8.16
CA TYR A 40 -2.47 -29.47 -7.58
C TYR A 40 -2.76 -30.45 -6.45
N THR A 41 -3.57 -29.98 -5.51
CA THR A 41 -4.21 -30.81 -4.48
C THR A 41 -5.68 -30.47 -4.40
N PHE A 42 -6.51 -31.49 -4.19
CA PHE A 42 -7.93 -31.38 -3.90
C PHE A 42 -8.28 -32.41 -2.84
N TRP A 43 -8.81 -31.95 -1.72
CA TRP A 43 -9.27 -32.81 -0.64
C TRP A 43 -10.62 -32.30 -0.10
N LYS A 44 -11.52 -33.21 0.21
CA LYS A 44 -12.74 -32.97 0.97
C LYS A 44 -13.10 -34.20 1.81
N ASP A 45 -13.89 -33.99 2.86
CA ASP A 45 -14.48 -35.09 3.63
C ASP A 45 -15.84 -35.52 3.06
N SER A 46 -16.69 -34.56 2.72
CA SER A 46 -18.09 -34.76 2.36
C SER A 46 -18.63 -33.52 1.62
N GLY A 47 -19.74 -33.71 0.90
CA GLY A 47 -20.41 -32.64 0.16
C GLY A 47 -19.85 -32.36 -1.23
N ASN A 48 -20.26 -31.22 -1.79
CA ASN A 48 -20.24 -30.94 -3.23
C ASN A 48 -19.21 -29.89 -3.65
N ALA A 49 -18.03 -29.89 -3.03
CA ALA A 49 -16.91 -29.09 -3.54
C ALA A 49 -16.40 -29.66 -4.87
N THR A 50 -16.07 -28.76 -5.80
CA THR A 50 -15.41 -29.05 -7.08
C THR A 50 -14.28 -28.06 -7.34
N MET A 51 -13.28 -28.49 -8.10
CA MET A 51 -12.16 -27.64 -8.53
C MET A 51 -11.81 -27.91 -9.99
N THR A 52 -11.88 -26.90 -10.84
CA THR A 52 -11.51 -27.00 -12.26
C THR A 52 -10.09 -26.47 -12.47
N LEU A 53 -9.23 -27.30 -13.03
CA LEU A 53 -7.85 -26.99 -13.33
C LEU A 53 -7.77 -26.25 -14.68
N GLY A 54 -7.40 -24.97 -14.64
CA GLY A 54 -7.21 -24.12 -15.82
C GLY A 54 -5.78 -24.11 -16.37
N ALA A 55 -5.49 -23.20 -17.30
CA ALA A 55 -4.14 -23.00 -17.84
C ALA A 55 -3.15 -22.49 -16.78
N GLY A 56 -1.87 -22.87 -16.90
CA GLY A 56 -0.82 -22.50 -15.95
C GLY A 56 -1.21 -22.78 -14.49
N GLY A 57 -0.98 -21.80 -13.61
CA GLY A 57 -1.38 -21.89 -12.20
C GLY A 57 -2.84 -21.51 -11.91
N ARG A 58 -3.69 -21.35 -12.94
CA ARG A 58 -5.12 -21.03 -12.74
C ARG A 58 -5.92 -22.25 -12.30
N TYR A 59 -6.79 -22.07 -11.30
CA TYR A 59 -7.86 -22.99 -10.94
C TYR A 59 -9.12 -22.21 -10.57
N THR A 60 -10.29 -22.80 -10.80
CA THR A 60 -11.56 -22.32 -10.24
C THR A 60 -12.10 -23.33 -9.26
N SER A 61 -12.88 -22.90 -8.28
CA SER A 61 -13.56 -23.78 -7.34
C SER A 61 -14.98 -23.32 -7.05
N GLN A 62 -15.82 -24.26 -6.66
CA GLN A 62 -17.17 -24.00 -6.17
C GLN A 62 -17.51 -25.00 -5.08
N TRP A 63 -18.17 -24.52 -4.02
CA TRP A 63 -18.72 -25.36 -2.98
C TRP A 63 -20.02 -24.76 -2.44
N THR A 64 -20.80 -25.60 -1.76
CA THR A 64 -22.13 -25.24 -1.23
C THR A 64 -22.18 -25.54 0.26
N ASN A 65 -23.20 -25.04 0.97
CA ASN A 65 -23.37 -25.26 2.42
C ASN A 65 -23.47 -26.76 2.80
N ASN A 66 -23.64 -27.66 1.84
CA ASN A 66 -23.59 -29.11 2.06
C ASN A 66 -22.15 -29.65 2.20
N THR A 67 -21.14 -28.83 1.94
CA THR A 67 -19.73 -29.17 2.13
C THR A 67 -19.35 -28.95 3.59
N ASN A 68 -18.95 -30.02 4.29
CA ASN A 68 -18.45 -29.88 5.66
C ASN A 68 -17.04 -29.30 5.67
N ASN A 69 -16.06 -29.95 5.01
CA ASN A 69 -14.73 -29.38 4.82
C ASN A 69 -14.14 -29.74 3.46
N TRP A 70 -13.46 -28.77 2.82
CA TRP A 70 -12.66 -29.01 1.63
C TRP A 70 -11.51 -28.01 1.53
N VAL A 71 -10.38 -28.44 0.97
CA VAL A 71 -9.22 -27.61 0.65
C VAL A 71 -8.66 -27.99 -0.71
N GLY A 72 -8.30 -27.00 -1.53
CA GLY A 72 -7.67 -27.26 -2.81
C GLY A 72 -7.03 -26.04 -3.47
N GLY A 73 -6.06 -26.29 -4.33
CA GLY A 73 -5.38 -25.23 -5.07
C GLY A 73 -4.23 -25.74 -5.93
N LYS A 74 -3.51 -24.80 -6.54
CA LYS A 74 -2.33 -25.06 -7.38
C LYS A 74 -1.06 -24.46 -6.78
N GLY A 75 0.08 -25.03 -7.16
CA GLY A 75 1.41 -24.59 -6.75
C GLY A 75 2.49 -25.58 -7.18
N TRP A 76 3.30 -26.07 -6.23
CA TRP A 76 4.46 -26.89 -6.53
C TRP A 76 4.68 -27.98 -5.49
N ASN A 77 5.33 -29.05 -5.93
CA ASN A 77 5.82 -30.12 -5.08
C ASN A 77 7.19 -30.58 -5.65
N PRO A 78 8.30 -30.46 -4.90
CA PRO A 78 8.37 -30.00 -3.52
C PRO A 78 8.20 -28.48 -3.37
N GLY A 79 7.87 -28.07 -2.14
CA GLY A 79 7.91 -26.71 -1.65
C GLY A 79 9.34 -26.21 -1.45
N THR A 80 9.49 -24.92 -1.17
CA THR A 80 10.76 -24.34 -0.72
C THR A 80 10.48 -23.17 0.21
N SER A 81 11.37 -22.96 1.19
CA SER A 81 11.32 -21.78 2.06
C SER A 81 11.61 -20.48 1.30
N SER A 82 12.24 -20.51 0.13
CA SER A 82 12.66 -19.29 -0.61
C SER A 82 11.62 -18.76 -1.60
N ARG A 83 10.42 -19.34 -1.66
CA ARG A 83 9.48 -19.07 -2.76
C ARG A 83 8.86 -17.66 -2.66
N VAL A 84 8.79 -16.99 -3.80
CA VAL A 84 7.93 -15.82 -4.00
C VAL A 84 6.73 -16.27 -4.83
N VAL A 85 5.53 -16.06 -4.30
CA VAL A 85 4.27 -16.47 -4.91
C VAL A 85 3.52 -15.22 -5.33
N SER A 86 3.21 -15.07 -6.61
CA SER A 86 2.30 -14.03 -7.09
C SER A 86 0.95 -14.65 -7.40
N TYR A 87 -0.13 -13.93 -7.11
CA TYR A 87 -1.47 -14.41 -7.36
C TYR A 87 -2.44 -13.30 -7.75
N SER A 88 -3.45 -13.66 -8.52
CA SER A 88 -4.55 -12.78 -8.90
C SER A 88 -5.80 -13.58 -9.24
N GLY A 89 -6.96 -12.94 -9.18
CA GLY A 89 -8.22 -13.51 -9.59
C GLY A 89 -9.38 -12.99 -8.74
N ASN A 90 -10.37 -13.84 -8.49
CA ASN A 90 -11.58 -13.52 -7.75
C ASN A 90 -11.78 -14.51 -6.58
N TYR A 91 -11.96 -13.97 -5.38
CA TYR A 91 -12.33 -14.71 -4.17
C TYR A 91 -13.80 -14.42 -3.83
N GLY A 92 -14.68 -15.19 -4.48
CA GLY A 92 -16.15 -15.03 -4.46
C GLY A 92 -16.79 -15.62 -3.21
N VAL A 93 -16.47 -15.04 -2.06
CA VAL A 93 -17.03 -15.37 -0.75
C VAL A 93 -17.46 -14.08 -0.06
N SER A 94 -18.15 -14.18 1.08
CA SER A 94 -18.50 -13.00 1.89
C SER A 94 -17.98 -13.16 3.31
N ASN A 95 -18.01 -12.05 4.07
CA ASN A 95 -17.53 -12.04 5.44
C ASN A 95 -18.30 -12.98 6.39
N SER A 96 -19.47 -13.48 5.99
CA SER A 96 -20.28 -14.42 6.78
C SER A 96 -19.93 -15.89 6.55
N GLN A 97 -19.20 -16.22 5.47
CA GLN A 97 -18.88 -17.60 5.10
C GLN A 97 -17.58 -18.05 5.76
N ASN A 98 -17.52 -19.24 6.34
CA ASN A 98 -16.26 -19.75 6.88
C ASN A 98 -15.42 -20.35 5.73
N SER A 99 -14.47 -19.55 5.26
CA SER A 99 -13.56 -19.87 4.16
C SER A 99 -12.28 -19.06 4.32
N TYR A 100 -11.19 -19.51 3.72
CA TYR A 100 -9.94 -18.76 3.63
C TYR A 100 -9.23 -18.98 2.31
N LEU A 101 -8.49 -17.95 1.88
CA LEU A 101 -7.53 -17.97 0.78
C LEU A 101 -6.13 -17.88 1.39
N ALA A 102 -5.31 -18.90 1.17
CA ALA A 102 -4.04 -19.03 1.88
C ALA A 102 -2.97 -19.71 1.04
N PHE A 103 -1.72 -19.29 1.21
CA PHE A 103 -0.59 -20.13 0.81
C PHE A 103 -0.39 -21.22 1.86
N TYR A 104 -0.46 -22.47 1.43
CA TYR A 104 -0.65 -23.65 2.25
C TYR A 104 0.36 -24.73 1.89
N GLY A 105 0.89 -25.45 2.87
CA GLY A 105 1.77 -26.57 2.60
C GLY A 105 2.12 -27.38 3.83
N TRP A 106 3.00 -28.37 3.61
CA TRP A 106 3.45 -29.29 4.65
C TRP A 106 4.96 -29.47 4.64
N THR A 107 5.50 -29.82 5.80
CA THR A 107 6.83 -30.40 5.93
C THR A 107 6.80 -31.73 6.66
N LYS A 108 7.84 -32.55 6.46
CA LYS A 108 8.10 -33.79 7.18
C LYS A 108 9.37 -33.65 8.01
N SER A 109 9.44 -34.33 9.15
CA SER A 109 10.60 -34.30 10.06
C SER A 109 11.11 -32.88 10.40
N PRO A 110 10.34 -32.07 11.16
CA PRO A 110 9.06 -32.37 11.80
C PRO A 110 7.85 -32.32 10.85
N LEU A 111 6.81 -33.09 11.18
CA LEU A 111 5.51 -33.01 10.51
C LEU A 111 4.83 -31.70 10.91
N ILE A 112 4.76 -30.76 9.98
CA ILE A 112 4.16 -29.43 10.17
C ILE A 112 3.22 -29.13 9.02
N GLU A 113 2.01 -28.68 9.34
CA GLU A 113 1.12 -28.05 8.40
C GLU A 113 1.24 -26.53 8.56
N TYR A 114 1.30 -25.76 7.48
CA TYR A 114 1.46 -24.31 7.60
C TYR A 114 0.59 -23.52 6.63
N TYR A 115 0.28 -22.30 7.07
CA TYR A 115 -0.60 -21.38 6.39
C TYR A 115 -0.06 -19.94 6.43
N VAL A 116 -0.07 -19.28 5.28
CA VAL A 116 -0.04 -17.82 5.16
C VAL A 116 -1.42 -17.39 4.65
N ILE A 117 -2.26 -16.90 5.55
CA ILE A 117 -3.66 -16.54 5.30
C ILE A 117 -3.73 -15.11 4.75
N GLU A 118 -4.16 -14.94 3.50
CA GLU A 118 -4.33 -13.63 2.86
C GLU A 118 -5.72 -13.03 3.09
N SER A 119 -6.75 -13.88 3.08
CA SER A 119 -8.12 -13.53 3.39
C SER A 119 -8.84 -14.68 4.08
N TYR A 120 -9.85 -14.35 4.88
CA TYR A 120 -10.77 -15.31 5.50
C TYR A 120 -12.14 -14.66 5.70
N GLY A 121 -13.20 -15.46 5.78
CA GLY A 121 -14.55 -14.96 6.02
C GLY A 121 -14.89 -14.84 7.50
N SER A 122 -15.88 -15.58 7.99
CA SER A 122 -16.46 -15.38 9.33
C SER A 122 -15.61 -15.89 10.49
N TYR A 123 -14.62 -16.74 10.22
CA TYR A 123 -13.79 -17.37 11.24
C TYR A 123 -12.31 -17.26 10.89
N ASN A 124 -11.50 -16.87 11.89
CA ASN A 124 -10.05 -16.86 11.75
C ASN A 124 -9.50 -18.28 11.94
N PRO A 125 -8.88 -18.90 10.92
CA PRO A 125 -8.43 -20.29 11.00
C PRO A 125 -7.37 -20.55 12.08
N ALA A 126 -6.69 -19.51 12.58
CA ALA A 126 -5.71 -19.66 13.66
C ALA A 126 -6.33 -19.72 15.08
N SER A 127 -7.64 -19.59 15.26
CA SER A 127 -8.31 -19.48 16.57
C SER A 127 -8.40 -20.78 17.40
N CYS A 128 -7.39 -21.65 17.35
CA CYS A 128 -7.35 -22.90 18.10
C CYS A 128 -7.25 -22.70 19.63
N SER A 129 -7.96 -23.58 20.37
CA SER A 129 -7.85 -23.67 21.83
C SER A 129 -6.46 -24.15 22.25
N GLY A 130 -5.88 -23.51 23.28
CA GLY A 130 -4.52 -23.82 23.76
C GLY A 130 -3.38 -23.40 22.80
N GLY A 131 -3.69 -22.70 21.71
CA GLY A 131 -2.68 -22.20 20.78
C GLY A 131 -1.77 -21.15 21.43
N THR A 132 -0.53 -21.08 20.94
CA THR A 132 0.50 -20.17 21.42
C THR A 132 0.74 -19.08 20.39
N ASP A 133 0.64 -17.81 20.80
CA ASP A 133 0.98 -16.66 19.95
C ASP A 133 2.49 -16.38 19.99
N TYR A 134 3.05 -16.01 18.85
CA TYR A 134 4.49 -15.77 18.66
C TYR A 134 4.80 -14.34 18.19
N GLY A 135 3.82 -13.45 18.33
CA GLY A 135 3.89 -12.06 17.86
C GLY A 135 3.48 -11.93 16.40
N SER A 136 3.91 -10.86 15.75
CA SER A 136 3.59 -10.56 14.37
C SER A 136 4.81 -10.02 13.63
N PHE A 137 4.77 -10.07 12.30
CA PHE A 137 5.79 -9.45 11.44
C PHE A 137 5.17 -8.89 10.16
N GLN A 138 5.92 -8.06 9.46
CA GLN A 138 5.49 -7.43 8.22
C GLN A 138 6.04 -8.18 7.00
N SER A 139 5.20 -8.36 5.98
CA SER A 139 5.60 -8.84 4.67
C SER A 139 4.61 -8.34 3.62
N ASP A 140 5.05 -8.11 2.38
CA ASP A 140 4.16 -7.88 1.23
C ASP A 140 3.03 -6.85 1.44
N GLY A 141 3.33 -5.76 2.15
CA GLY A 141 2.39 -4.66 2.41
C GLY A 141 1.35 -4.92 3.52
N ALA A 142 1.57 -5.90 4.41
CA ALA A 142 0.67 -6.20 5.54
C ALA A 142 1.36 -6.78 6.78
N THR A 143 0.66 -6.73 7.92
CA THR A 143 1.05 -7.44 9.15
C THR A 143 0.56 -8.88 9.08
N TYR A 144 1.35 -9.82 9.56
CA TYR A 144 0.93 -11.21 9.78
C TYR A 144 1.08 -11.57 11.24
N ASN A 145 -0.03 -11.90 11.89
CA ASN A 145 -0.05 -12.43 13.25
C ASN A 145 0.34 -13.91 13.23
N VAL A 146 1.29 -14.29 14.06
CA VAL A 146 1.85 -15.64 14.08
C VAL A 146 1.36 -16.42 15.28
N ARG A 147 0.82 -17.60 15.00
CA ARG A 147 0.28 -18.49 16.01
C ARG A 147 0.62 -19.93 15.68
N ARG A 148 0.90 -20.72 16.71
CA ARG A 148 1.03 -22.18 16.61
C ARG A 148 -0.17 -22.84 17.26
N CYS A 149 -0.74 -23.80 16.55
CA CYS A 149 -1.77 -24.68 17.05
C CYS A 149 -1.27 -26.12 17.08
N GLN A 150 -1.80 -26.94 17.99
CA GLN A 150 -1.57 -28.39 17.97
C GLN A 150 -2.83 -29.09 17.47
N ARG A 151 -2.65 -30.04 16.56
CA ARG A 151 -3.68 -30.97 16.10
C ARG A 151 -3.37 -32.32 16.72
N VAL A 152 -4.36 -32.93 17.39
CA VAL A 152 -4.22 -34.22 18.07
C VAL A 152 -5.11 -35.25 17.40
N ASN A 153 -4.53 -36.37 16.97
CA ASN A 153 -5.20 -37.47 16.27
C ASN A 153 -6.02 -37.00 15.06
N GLN A 154 -5.41 -36.18 14.20
CA GLN A 154 -6.05 -35.61 13.01
C GLN A 154 -5.44 -36.17 11.72
N PRO A 155 -6.17 -36.16 10.60
CA PRO A 155 -5.61 -36.50 9.30
C PRO A 155 -4.42 -35.60 8.92
N SER A 156 -3.46 -36.18 8.22
CA SER A 156 -2.26 -35.49 7.72
C SER A 156 -1.75 -36.16 6.44
N ILE A 157 -0.68 -35.61 5.87
CA ILE A 157 0.03 -36.24 4.74
C ILE A 157 0.79 -37.53 5.11
N GLU A 158 0.85 -37.89 6.40
CA GLU A 158 1.46 -39.14 6.90
C GLU A 158 0.42 -40.19 7.33
N GLY A 159 -0.89 -39.88 7.24
CA GLY A 159 -1.96 -40.83 7.52
C GLY A 159 -3.19 -40.19 8.17
N ASN A 160 -4.15 -41.03 8.58
CA ASN A 160 -5.46 -40.57 9.07
C ASN A 160 -5.47 -40.15 10.54
N SER A 161 -4.39 -40.41 11.29
CA SER A 161 -4.31 -40.07 12.71
C SER A 161 -2.86 -39.72 13.07
N SER A 162 -2.57 -38.44 13.06
CA SER A 162 -1.27 -37.87 13.44
C SER A 162 -1.46 -36.79 14.51
N THR A 163 -0.42 -36.58 15.32
CA THR A 163 -0.33 -35.41 16.21
C THR A 163 0.79 -34.51 15.72
N PHE A 164 0.45 -33.29 15.32
CA PHE A 164 1.37 -32.36 14.67
C PHE A 164 1.04 -30.91 15.02
N TYR A 165 1.99 -30.01 14.74
CA TYR A 165 1.76 -28.58 14.89
C TYR A 165 1.34 -27.94 13.57
N GLN A 166 0.51 -26.92 13.69
CA GLN A 166 0.18 -26.00 12.62
C GLN A 166 0.85 -24.65 12.87
N TYR A 167 1.49 -24.07 11.85
CA TYR A 167 2.05 -22.72 11.89
C TYR A 167 1.22 -21.78 11.04
N PHE A 168 0.76 -20.69 11.64
CA PHE A 168 -0.04 -19.68 10.96
C PHE A 168 0.71 -18.35 10.87
N SER A 169 0.61 -17.71 9.71
CA SER A 169 0.78 -16.28 9.51
C SER A 169 -0.55 -15.73 9.01
N VAL A 170 -1.25 -14.95 9.83
CA VAL A 170 -2.59 -14.43 9.48
C VAL A 170 -2.52 -12.96 9.13
N ARG A 171 -2.84 -12.61 7.87
CA ARG A 171 -2.80 -11.23 7.38
C ARG A 171 -3.76 -10.33 8.17
N ASN A 172 -3.26 -9.17 8.56
CA ASN A 172 -3.98 -8.11 9.25
C ASN A 172 -3.61 -6.74 8.62
N PRO A 173 -4.57 -6.00 8.06
CA PRO A 173 -5.95 -6.43 7.82
C PRO A 173 -6.00 -7.60 6.82
N LYS A 174 -6.99 -8.49 6.95
CA LYS A 174 -7.26 -9.49 5.90
C LYS A 174 -7.67 -8.79 4.59
N LYS A 175 -7.35 -9.37 3.44
CA LYS A 175 -7.81 -8.83 2.15
C LYS A 175 -9.33 -8.98 1.98
N GLY A 176 -9.92 -8.08 1.21
CA GLY A 176 -11.34 -8.10 0.86
C GLY A 176 -11.73 -9.29 -0.03
N PHE A 177 -13.01 -9.37 -0.36
CA PHE A 177 -13.58 -10.37 -1.26
C PHE A 177 -13.74 -9.80 -2.67
N GLY A 178 -14.05 -10.65 -3.65
CA GLY A 178 -14.12 -10.26 -5.05
C GLY A 178 -12.73 -10.28 -5.70
N ASN A 179 -12.43 -9.29 -6.54
CA ASN A 179 -11.12 -9.19 -7.19
C ASN A 179 -10.00 -9.09 -6.13
N ILE A 180 -9.07 -10.02 -6.20
CA ILE A 180 -7.98 -10.16 -5.24
C ILE A 180 -6.68 -10.47 -5.97
N SER A 181 -5.60 -9.84 -5.53
CA SER A 181 -4.26 -10.11 -6.04
C SER A 181 -3.22 -9.80 -4.97
N GLY A 182 -2.03 -10.34 -5.11
CA GLY A 182 -0.94 -10.08 -4.19
C GLY A 182 0.33 -10.87 -4.49
N THR A 183 1.34 -10.61 -3.67
CA THR A 183 2.58 -11.37 -3.62
C THR A 183 2.75 -11.90 -2.19
N ILE A 184 3.26 -13.11 -2.06
CA ILE A 184 3.62 -13.73 -0.78
C ILE A 184 5.10 -14.13 -0.88
N THR A 185 5.94 -13.43 -0.12
CA THR A 185 7.37 -13.71 -0.01
C THR A 185 7.58 -14.73 1.11
N PHE A 186 7.41 -16.03 0.81
CA PHE A 186 7.35 -17.09 1.82
C PHE A 186 8.60 -17.19 2.71
N ALA A 187 9.76 -16.76 2.21
CA ALA A 187 10.99 -16.67 2.97
C ALA A 187 10.86 -15.83 4.24
N ASN A 188 10.07 -14.76 4.20
CA ASN A 188 9.83 -13.90 5.36
C ASN A 188 9.07 -14.66 6.45
N HIS A 189 8.05 -15.43 6.04
CA HIS A 189 7.23 -16.26 6.93
C HIS A 189 8.06 -17.38 7.57
N ALA A 190 8.76 -18.17 6.75
CA ALA A 190 9.60 -19.26 7.22
C ALA A 190 10.72 -18.76 8.16
N SER A 191 11.33 -17.61 7.87
CA SER A 191 12.39 -17.04 8.70
C SER A 191 11.86 -16.54 10.04
N PHE A 192 10.69 -15.88 10.06
CA PHE A 192 10.09 -15.45 11.31
C PHE A 192 9.71 -16.66 12.18
N TRP A 193 9.09 -17.69 11.61
CA TRP A 193 8.78 -18.92 12.32
C TRP A 193 10.05 -19.54 12.95
N ALA A 194 11.12 -19.70 12.17
CA ALA A 194 12.39 -20.20 12.68
C ALA A 194 12.97 -19.35 13.82
N SER A 195 12.87 -18.02 13.73
CA SER A 195 13.33 -17.10 14.80
C SER A 195 12.61 -17.30 16.13
N LYS A 196 11.42 -17.91 16.10
CA LYS A 196 10.59 -18.24 17.26
C LYS A 196 10.69 -19.71 17.67
N GLY A 197 11.66 -20.44 17.12
CA GLY A 197 11.84 -21.88 17.34
C GLY A 197 10.80 -22.74 16.62
N LEU A 198 9.98 -22.16 15.74
CA LEU A 198 9.02 -22.87 14.91
C LEU A 198 9.72 -23.35 13.62
N ASN A 199 10.60 -24.32 13.77
CA ASN A 199 11.39 -24.84 12.65
C ASN A 199 10.53 -25.67 11.70
N LEU A 200 10.62 -25.37 10.42
CA LEU A 200 10.08 -26.20 9.34
C LEU A 200 11.00 -27.39 9.06
N GLY A 201 10.42 -28.50 8.66
CA GLY A 201 11.15 -29.70 8.24
C GLY A 201 11.46 -29.73 6.73
N ASN A 202 11.62 -30.93 6.19
CA ASN A 202 11.75 -31.15 4.76
C ASN A 202 10.42 -30.85 4.05
N HIS A 203 10.42 -29.94 3.07
CA HIS A 203 9.21 -29.54 2.36
C HIS A 203 8.57 -30.70 1.59
N ASP A 204 7.26 -30.87 1.77
CA ASP A 204 6.37 -31.61 0.87
C ASP A 204 5.75 -30.61 -0.12
N TYR A 205 4.46 -30.65 -0.47
CA TYR A 205 3.87 -29.67 -1.39
C TYR A 205 3.63 -28.26 -0.77
N GLN A 206 3.47 -27.28 -1.67
CA GLN A 206 3.10 -25.88 -1.41
C GLN A 206 2.13 -25.39 -2.47
N VAL A 207 0.95 -24.89 -2.10
CA VAL A 207 -0.08 -24.40 -3.02
C VAL A 207 -0.72 -23.10 -2.52
N LEU A 208 -1.25 -22.28 -3.43
CA LEU A 208 -2.20 -21.24 -3.06
C LEU A 208 -3.60 -21.85 -3.04
N ALA A 209 -4.09 -22.16 -1.84
CA ALA A 209 -5.32 -22.90 -1.60
C ALA A 209 -6.51 -21.99 -1.29
N THR A 210 -7.68 -22.44 -1.74
CA THR A 210 -8.98 -22.04 -1.21
C THR A 210 -9.46 -23.15 -0.27
N GLU A 211 -9.97 -22.79 0.89
CA GLU A 211 -10.57 -23.72 1.86
C GLU A 211 -11.96 -23.24 2.26
N GLY A 212 -12.89 -24.18 2.47
CA GLY A 212 -14.25 -23.88 2.89
C GLY A 212 -14.73 -24.88 3.94
N TYR A 213 -15.26 -24.37 5.04
CA TYR A 213 -15.78 -25.17 6.14
C TYR A 213 -17.23 -24.79 6.45
N GLN A 214 -18.17 -25.73 6.31
CA GLN A 214 -19.60 -25.52 6.57
C GLN A 214 -20.14 -24.22 5.95
N SER A 215 -19.77 -23.97 4.69
CA SER A 215 -19.98 -22.70 4.01
C SER A 215 -20.26 -22.90 2.53
N SER A 216 -20.48 -21.81 1.81
CA SER A 216 -20.59 -21.80 0.34
C SER A 216 -19.72 -20.70 -0.25
N GLY A 217 -19.30 -20.88 -1.50
CA GLY A 217 -18.47 -19.91 -2.18
C GLY A 217 -17.95 -20.37 -3.52
N THR A 218 -17.23 -19.45 -4.17
CA THR A 218 -16.49 -19.69 -5.39
C THR A 218 -15.10 -19.05 -5.30
N SER A 219 -14.14 -19.60 -6.05
CA SER A 219 -12.89 -18.90 -6.31
C SER A 219 -12.45 -19.11 -7.76
N ASP A 220 -11.73 -18.13 -8.28
CA ASP A 220 -11.03 -18.19 -9.58
C ASP A 220 -9.67 -17.57 -9.36
N ILE A 221 -8.64 -18.39 -9.20
CA ILE A 221 -7.33 -17.95 -8.71
C ILE A 221 -6.26 -18.42 -9.68
N THR A 222 -5.39 -17.51 -10.09
CA THR A 222 -4.18 -17.78 -10.84
C THR A 222 -2.97 -17.57 -9.95
N VAL A 223 -2.15 -18.60 -9.79
CA VAL A 223 -0.87 -18.54 -9.09
C VAL A 223 0.31 -18.58 -10.07
N SER A 224 1.39 -17.87 -9.74
CA SER A 224 2.67 -17.95 -10.46
C SER A 224 3.85 -17.81 -9.49
N SER A 225 5.02 -18.24 -9.94
CA SER A 225 6.28 -17.95 -9.23
C SER A 225 6.75 -16.56 -9.63
N GLY A 226 6.96 -15.67 -8.66
CA GLY A 226 7.65 -14.41 -8.90
C GLY A 226 9.15 -14.65 -9.12
N THR A 227 9.77 -13.94 -10.07
CA THR A 227 11.20 -14.06 -10.37
C THR A 227 12.01 -13.18 -9.43
N THR A 228 12.99 -13.77 -8.73
CA THR A 228 14.14 -13.04 -8.16
C THR A 228 15.10 -12.72 -9.32
N PRO A 229 15.57 -11.47 -9.54
CA PRO A 229 16.61 -11.22 -10.52
C PRO A 229 17.94 -11.79 -10.01
N THR A 230 18.38 -12.90 -10.58
CA THR A 230 19.77 -13.37 -10.50
C THR A 230 20.58 -12.72 -11.62
N SER A 231 21.61 -11.96 -11.27
CA SER A 231 22.51 -11.31 -12.22
C SER A 231 23.52 -12.30 -12.80
N SER A 232 23.36 -12.68 -14.07
CA SER A 232 24.46 -13.13 -14.92
C SER A 232 24.34 -12.45 -16.29
N THR A 233 25.42 -11.81 -16.73
CA THR A 233 25.55 -11.07 -17.98
C THR A 233 26.23 -11.93 -19.07
N PRO A 234 25.57 -12.29 -20.19
CA PRO A 234 26.25 -12.74 -21.43
C PRO A 234 26.49 -11.66 -22.50
N ASN A 235 27.74 -11.40 -22.87
CA ASN A 235 28.15 -10.50 -23.97
C ASN A 235 27.53 -10.88 -25.33
N VAL A 236 27.04 -9.91 -26.12
CA VAL A 236 26.59 -10.13 -27.51
C VAL A 236 27.69 -9.70 -28.49
N SER A 237 28.08 -10.62 -29.36
CA SER A 237 28.80 -10.33 -30.61
C SER A 237 27.82 -10.21 -31.78
N SER A 238 28.19 -9.32 -32.68
CA SER A 238 27.53 -8.80 -33.87
C SER A 238 27.20 -9.81 -34.99
N ALA A 239 26.11 -9.53 -35.73
CA ALA A 239 26.03 -9.74 -37.17
C ALA A 239 25.02 -8.77 -37.82
N THR A 240 25.53 -8.05 -38.81
CA THR A 240 24.91 -7.07 -39.72
C THR A 240 24.06 -7.77 -40.79
N VAL A 241 22.86 -7.26 -41.13
CA VAL A 241 22.33 -7.21 -42.53
C VAL A 241 21.36 -6.02 -42.67
N SER A 242 21.47 -5.36 -43.81
CA SER A 242 20.99 -4.03 -44.20
C SER A 242 19.60 -3.96 -44.86
N SER A 243 19.12 -2.71 -45.02
CA SER A 243 18.21 -2.16 -46.06
C SER A 243 16.69 -2.30 -45.81
N VAL A 244 15.78 -1.34 -46.07
CA VAL A 244 15.66 -0.30 -47.12
C VAL A 244 14.82 0.91 -46.63
N ARG A 245 15.05 2.08 -47.24
CA ARG A 245 14.37 3.40 -47.11
C ARG A 245 13.01 3.46 -47.86
N SER A 246 12.01 4.19 -47.33
CA SER A 246 11.32 5.34 -47.99
C SER A 246 9.81 5.53 -47.69
N SER A 247 9.46 6.79 -47.39
CA SER A 247 8.23 7.59 -47.69
C SER A 247 6.87 7.30 -47.02
N THR A 248 6.43 8.31 -46.26
CA THR A 248 5.15 8.62 -45.55
C THR A 248 3.98 9.07 -46.46
N PRO A 249 2.73 9.32 -45.97
CA PRO A 249 2.15 9.14 -44.62
C PRO A 249 0.74 8.44 -44.57
N ASN A 250 0.49 7.76 -43.44
CA ASN A 250 -0.80 7.64 -42.70
C ASN A 250 -1.35 6.22 -42.42
N THR A 251 -1.71 6.05 -41.12
CA THR A 251 -2.52 5.03 -40.43
C THR A 251 -2.06 3.56 -40.42
N ASN A 252 -0.92 3.28 -39.79
CA ASN A 252 -0.79 2.22 -38.76
C ASN A 252 0.67 2.14 -38.33
N THR A 253 0.97 2.70 -37.16
CA THR A 253 2.26 2.52 -36.50
C THR A 253 1.94 2.25 -35.05
N GLY A 254 2.15 0.99 -34.63
CA GLY A 254 1.89 0.47 -33.29
C GLY A 254 2.34 1.46 -32.22
N GLY A 255 1.39 1.89 -31.41
CA GLY A 255 1.54 3.06 -30.60
C GLY A 255 0.25 3.48 -29.93
N ILE A 256 0.37 4.42 -29.01
CA ILE A 256 -0.74 5.05 -28.31
C ILE A 256 -0.98 6.40 -28.97
N VAL A 257 -2.20 6.60 -29.47
CA VAL A 257 -2.68 7.88 -30.00
C VAL A 257 -3.55 8.51 -28.93
N VAL A 258 -3.19 9.71 -28.48
CA VAL A 258 -4.03 10.53 -27.60
C VAL A 258 -4.70 11.59 -28.47
N ARG A 259 -6.03 11.58 -28.53
CA ARG A 259 -6.79 12.60 -29.24
C ARG A 259 -7.28 13.65 -28.23
N ALA A 260 -6.70 14.84 -28.29
CA ALA A 260 -6.96 15.88 -27.31
C ALA A 260 -6.88 17.29 -27.90
N ARG A 261 -7.43 18.26 -27.18
CA ARG A 261 -7.24 19.70 -27.41
C ARG A 261 -7.17 20.47 -26.10
N GLY A 262 -6.55 21.64 -26.18
CA GLY A 262 -6.69 22.68 -25.17
C GLY A 262 -7.86 23.62 -25.48
N VAL A 263 -8.29 24.37 -24.47
CA VAL A 263 -9.25 25.47 -24.61
C VAL A 263 -8.55 26.75 -25.05
N ALA A 264 -7.35 27.01 -24.55
CA ALA A 264 -6.52 28.19 -24.85
C ALA A 264 -5.40 27.93 -25.87
N GLY A 265 -5.07 26.67 -26.16
CA GLY A 265 -4.04 26.25 -27.13
C GLY A 265 -2.61 26.39 -26.63
N SER A 266 -2.43 26.38 -25.31
CA SER A 266 -1.11 26.34 -24.65
C SER A 266 -1.06 25.30 -23.52
N GLU A 267 -2.13 24.53 -23.37
CA GLU A 267 -2.25 23.40 -22.47
C GLU A 267 -1.25 22.31 -22.84
N HIS A 268 -0.76 21.57 -21.87
CA HIS A 268 0.29 20.58 -22.04
C HIS A 268 -0.14 19.26 -21.40
N ILE A 269 0.08 18.16 -22.12
CA ILE A 269 -0.25 16.83 -21.63
C ILE A 269 0.94 15.87 -21.75
N ASN A 270 0.98 14.90 -20.83
CA ASN A 270 1.90 13.76 -20.85
C ASN A 270 1.14 12.46 -21.04
N LEU A 271 1.77 11.50 -21.71
CA LEU A 271 1.36 10.10 -21.73
C LEU A 271 2.29 9.29 -20.83
N ASN A 272 1.71 8.61 -19.85
CA ASN A 272 2.41 7.75 -18.89
C ASN A 272 2.01 6.28 -19.14
N VAL A 273 2.97 5.34 -19.12
CA VAL A 273 2.73 3.90 -19.27
C VAL A 273 3.62 3.11 -18.29
N GLY A 274 3.02 2.23 -17.48
CA GLY A 274 3.73 1.42 -16.48
C GLY A 274 4.39 2.23 -15.37
N GLY A 275 3.87 3.44 -15.12
CA GLY A 275 4.42 4.39 -14.16
C GLY A 275 5.54 5.29 -14.70
N ALA A 276 5.89 5.20 -15.99
CA ALA A 276 6.87 6.07 -16.64
C ALA A 276 6.22 7.03 -17.64
N THR A 277 6.64 8.30 -17.69
CA THR A 277 6.24 9.24 -18.76
C THR A 277 6.98 8.92 -20.04
N VAL A 278 6.24 8.66 -21.10
CA VAL A 278 6.77 8.13 -22.35
C VAL A 278 6.61 9.08 -23.53
N ALA A 279 5.71 10.06 -23.43
CA ALA A 279 5.59 11.17 -24.39
C ALA A 279 4.95 12.41 -23.74
N SER A 280 5.18 13.58 -24.34
CA SER A 280 4.65 14.88 -23.89
C SER A 280 4.35 15.80 -25.08
N TRP A 281 3.27 16.58 -25.00
CA TRP A 281 2.84 17.46 -26.09
C TRP A 281 2.17 18.75 -25.58
N THR A 282 2.40 19.86 -26.29
CA THR A 282 1.59 21.09 -26.14
C THR A 282 0.39 21.03 -27.10
N LEU A 283 -0.79 21.23 -26.54
CA LEU A 283 -2.07 21.13 -27.23
C LEU A 283 -2.43 22.44 -27.93
N THR A 284 -3.04 22.31 -29.10
CA THR A 284 -3.65 23.47 -29.80
C THR A 284 -5.11 23.63 -29.38
N THR A 285 -5.75 24.72 -29.82
CA THR A 285 -7.21 24.92 -29.64
C THR A 285 -8.07 24.03 -30.55
N SER A 286 -7.49 23.20 -31.41
CA SER A 286 -8.24 22.24 -32.24
C SER A 286 -7.93 20.81 -31.82
N LEU A 287 -8.92 19.90 -31.90
CA LEU A 287 -8.71 18.48 -31.64
C LEU A 287 -7.72 17.90 -32.64
N GLN A 288 -6.62 17.39 -32.12
CA GLN A 288 -5.51 16.83 -32.89
C GLN A 288 -5.14 15.45 -32.31
N ASN A 289 -4.48 14.63 -33.12
CA ASN A 289 -3.97 13.33 -32.69
C ASN A 289 -2.48 13.45 -32.35
N TYR A 290 -2.13 13.00 -31.15
CA TYR A 290 -0.77 13.00 -30.64
C TYR A 290 -0.31 11.56 -30.43
N THR A 291 0.74 11.13 -31.12
CA THR A 291 1.09 9.72 -31.23
C THR A 291 2.42 9.40 -30.56
N TYR A 292 2.42 8.33 -29.76
CA TYR A 292 3.60 7.71 -29.19
C TYR A 292 3.77 6.29 -29.75
N SER A 293 4.99 5.88 -30.14
CA SER A 293 5.25 4.58 -30.79
C SER A 293 6.46 3.84 -30.18
N GLY A 294 6.57 3.79 -28.85
CA GLY A 294 7.68 3.15 -28.11
C GLY A 294 7.24 2.06 -27.13
N THR A 295 8.15 1.23 -26.60
CA THR A 295 7.87 -0.11 -26.03
C THR A 295 7.27 -0.21 -24.63
N ALA A 296 6.97 0.90 -23.98
CA ALA A 296 6.58 0.89 -22.58
C ALA A 296 5.29 0.11 -22.38
N SER A 297 5.28 -0.86 -21.45
CA SER A 297 4.11 -1.64 -21.06
C SER A 297 3.77 -1.38 -19.59
N GLY A 298 2.50 -1.53 -19.23
CA GLY A 298 1.98 -1.25 -17.91
C GLY A 298 0.72 -0.37 -17.92
N ASP A 299 0.36 0.19 -16.78
CA ASP A 299 -0.82 1.06 -16.61
C ASP A 299 -0.68 2.37 -17.42
N ILE A 300 -1.66 2.71 -18.26
CA ILE A 300 -1.66 3.86 -19.17
C ILE A 300 -2.45 5.03 -18.56
N GLN A 301 -1.85 6.22 -18.55
CA GLN A 301 -2.50 7.43 -18.04
C GLN A 301 -2.18 8.63 -18.94
N VAL A 302 -3.18 9.48 -19.21
CA VAL A 302 -2.96 10.80 -19.82
C VAL A 302 -3.05 11.85 -18.74
N GLN A 303 -2.01 12.65 -18.61
CA GLN A 303 -1.86 13.66 -17.57
C GLN A 303 -1.94 15.06 -18.16
N TYR A 304 -2.76 15.93 -17.57
CA TYR A 304 -2.74 17.37 -17.80
C TYR A 304 -1.94 18.03 -16.67
N ASP A 305 -0.95 18.87 -16.98
CA ASP A 305 0.04 19.33 -15.99
C ASP A 305 0.34 20.84 -15.96
N ASN A 306 -0.31 21.65 -16.80
CA ASN A 306 -0.09 23.10 -16.85
C ASN A 306 -1.39 23.95 -16.82
N ASP A 307 -2.37 23.46 -16.06
CA ASP A 307 -3.62 24.16 -15.73
C ASP A 307 -3.37 25.58 -15.22
N ALA A 308 -4.21 26.50 -15.71
CA ALA A 308 -4.24 27.90 -15.35
C ALA A 308 -5.62 28.48 -15.72
N THR A 309 -5.94 29.66 -15.22
CA THR A 309 -7.25 30.28 -15.46
C THR A 309 -7.58 30.39 -16.97
N GLY A 310 -8.70 29.79 -17.36
CA GLY A 310 -9.18 29.77 -18.74
C GLY A 310 -8.54 28.68 -19.62
N ARG A 311 -7.80 27.74 -19.01
CA ARG A 311 -7.27 26.56 -19.67
C ARG A 311 -8.00 25.33 -19.16
N ASP A 312 -8.40 24.50 -20.08
CA ASP A 312 -8.91 23.16 -19.78
C ASP A 312 -8.42 22.24 -20.91
N VAL A 313 -8.27 20.96 -20.59
CA VAL A 313 -7.97 19.93 -21.59
C VAL A 313 -9.21 19.09 -21.82
N ILE A 314 -9.51 18.84 -23.09
CA ILE A 314 -10.52 17.86 -23.47
C ILE A 314 -9.76 16.72 -24.13
N VAL A 315 -9.77 15.56 -23.47
CA VAL A 315 -9.26 14.30 -24.01
C VAL A 315 -10.48 13.53 -24.51
N ASP A 316 -10.64 13.45 -25.83
CA ASP A 316 -11.75 12.75 -26.48
C ASP A 316 -11.59 11.23 -26.23
N TYR A 317 -10.48 10.68 -26.71
CA TYR A 317 -10.13 9.28 -26.45
C TYR A 317 -8.63 9.04 -26.54
N ILE A 318 -8.21 7.86 -26.07
CA ILE A 318 -6.95 7.27 -26.52
C ILE A 318 -7.21 6.06 -27.42
N GLN A 319 -6.38 5.90 -28.43
CA GLN A 319 -6.31 4.69 -29.23
C GLN A 319 -5.05 3.92 -28.87
N VAL A 320 -5.20 2.73 -28.29
CA VAL A 320 -4.10 1.83 -27.93
C VAL A 320 -4.16 0.64 -28.88
N ASN A 321 -3.18 0.50 -29.77
CA ASN A 321 -3.16 -0.57 -30.77
C ASN A 321 -4.45 -0.66 -31.63
N GLY A 322 -5.05 0.50 -31.95
CA GLY A 322 -6.26 0.60 -32.77
C GLY A 322 -7.59 0.44 -32.00
N GLU A 323 -7.55 0.01 -30.74
CA GLU A 323 -8.71 0.01 -29.83
C GLU A 323 -8.90 1.41 -29.25
N THR A 324 -10.12 1.94 -29.36
CA THR A 324 -10.47 3.27 -28.84
C THR A 324 -11.03 3.16 -27.43
N ARG A 325 -10.41 3.85 -26.47
CA ARG A 325 -10.86 3.95 -25.08
C ARG A 325 -11.30 5.39 -24.82
N GLN A 326 -12.60 5.57 -24.64
CA GLN A 326 -13.23 6.88 -24.41
C GLN A 326 -12.89 7.39 -23.01
N ALA A 327 -12.55 8.67 -22.87
CA ALA A 327 -12.08 9.21 -21.60
C ALA A 327 -13.17 9.28 -20.51
N GLU A 328 -14.43 9.45 -20.91
CA GLU A 328 -15.61 9.48 -20.05
C GLU A 328 -16.01 8.11 -19.49
N ASP A 329 -15.59 7.02 -20.15
CA ASP A 329 -15.94 5.64 -19.77
C ASP A 329 -14.91 4.97 -18.85
N MET A 330 -13.86 5.70 -18.42
CA MET A 330 -12.72 5.13 -17.70
C MET A 330 -12.83 5.18 -16.17
N ASP A 331 -12.12 4.26 -15.50
CA ASP A 331 -12.25 3.92 -14.07
C ASP A 331 -12.02 5.11 -13.12
N TYR A 332 -11.21 6.11 -13.51
CA TYR A 332 -11.07 7.36 -12.77
C TYR A 332 -10.49 8.51 -13.62
N ASN A 333 -10.99 9.73 -13.36
CA ASN A 333 -10.45 11.00 -13.85
C ASN A 333 -10.24 11.96 -12.67
N THR A 334 -8.99 12.27 -12.34
CA THR A 334 -8.65 13.18 -11.24
C THR A 334 -8.55 14.65 -11.65
N GLY A 335 -8.65 14.94 -12.94
CA GLY A 335 -8.63 16.29 -13.51
C GLY A 335 -10.02 16.92 -13.68
N VAL A 336 -11.12 16.21 -13.45
CA VAL A 336 -12.47 16.77 -13.58
C VAL A 336 -12.81 17.64 -12.36
N TYR A 337 -13.28 18.87 -12.57
CA TYR A 337 -13.73 19.74 -11.47
C TYR A 337 -15.21 19.49 -11.16
N GLY A 338 -15.50 19.06 -9.94
CA GLY A 338 -16.84 18.78 -9.44
C GLY A 338 -16.84 18.77 -7.91
N ASN A 339 -17.99 18.96 -7.26
CA ASN A 339 -18.07 19.09 -5.79
C ASN A 339 -17.10 20.15 -5.20
N GLY A 340 -16.78 21.18 -5.98
CA GLY A 340 -15.89 22.28 -5.58
C GLY A 340 -14.39 21.95 -5.63
N SER A 341 -14.00 20.79 -6.17
CA SER A 341 -12.59 20.39 -6.28
C SER A 341 -12.29 19.56 -7.53
N CYS A 342 -11.04 19.59 -7.96
CA CYS A 342 -10.52 18.70 -8.98
C CYS A 342 -10.54 17.24 -8.48
N GLY A 343 -10.94 16.29 -9.33
CA GLY A 343 -11.19 14.89 -8.99
C GLY A 343 -12.48 14.65 -8.21
N GLY A 344 -13.31 15.69 -8.01
CA GLY A 344 -14.56 15.62 -7.26
C GLY A 344 -15.81 15.41 -8.12
N GLY A 345 -15.68 15.30 -9.45
CA GLY A 345 -16.80 15.03 -10.37
C GLY A 345 -16.88 13.58 -10.83
N SER A 346 -17.92 13.26 -11.62
CA SER A 346 -18.06 11.97 -12.31
C SER A 346 -17.12 11.86 -13.51
N ASN A 347 -16.83 10.64 -13.96
CA ASN A 347 -15.95 10.37 -15.10
C ASN A 347 -16.39 11.19 -16.33
N SER A 348 -15.43 11.88 -16.95
CA SER A 348 -15.65 12.89 -17.99
C SER A 348 -14.42 12.98 -18.88
N GLU A 349 -14.63 13.33 -20.15
CA GLU A 349 -13.58 13.63 -21.13
C GLU A 349 -12.87 14.98 -20.86
N THR A 350 -13.44 15.81 -19.99
CA THR A 350 -12.88 17.13 -19.67
C THR A 350 -12.03 17.09 -18.41
N MET A 351 -10.82 17.62 -18.52
CA MET A 351 -9.90 17.88 -17.43
C MET A 351 -9.84 19.38 -17.21
N HIS A 352 -10.58 19.82 -16.20
CA HIS A 352 -10.65 21.21 -15.76
C HIS A 352 -9.48 21.64 -14.88
N CYS A 353 -8.68 20.66 -14.46
CA CYS A 353 -7.52 20.87 -13.63
C CYS A 353 -6.40 19.93 -13.99
N ASN A 354 -5.21 20.25 -13.47
CA ASN A 354 -4.11 19.29 -13.40
C ASN A 354 -4.58 17.98 -12.78
N GLY A 355 -4.27 16.87 -13.45
CA GLY A 355 -4.79 15.56 -13.06
C GLY A 355 -4.45 14.50 -14.09
N VAL A 356 -5.02 13.32 -13.93
CA VAL A 356 -4.86 12.20 -14.86
C VAL A 356 -6.20 11.55 -15.17
N ILE A 357 -6.33 11.05 -16.39
CA ILE A 357 -7.31 10.03 -16.74
C ILE A 357 -6.55 8.71 -16.88
N GLY A 358 -6.96 7.69 -16.11
CA GLY A 358 -6.38 6.35 -16.19
C GLY A 358 -7.12 5.51 -17.23
N PHE A 359 -6.40 4.91 -18.17
CA PHE A 359 -6.97 4.13 -19.28
C PHE A 359 -6.65 2.63 -19.18
N GLY A 360 -6.32 2.15 -17.98
CA GLY A 360 -6.03 0.75 -17.69
C GLY A 360 -4.70 0.25 -18.25
N TYR A 361 -4.50 -1.07 -18.21
CA TYR A 361 -3.21 -1.71 -18.49
C TYR A 361 -2.96 -2.00 -19.98
N THR A 362 -1.69 -2.01 -20.40
CA THR A 362 -1.24 -2.64 -21.66
C THR A 362 -0.04 -3.55 -21.46
N TYR A 363 0.08 -4.60 -22.26
CA TYR A 363 1.13 -5.63 -22.16
C TYR A 363 2.13 -5.63 -23.33
N ASP A 364 1.97 -4.72 -24.31
CA ASP A 364 2.67 -4.82 -25.60
C ASP A 364 3.98 -4.02 -25.68
N CYS A 365 4.89 -4.52 -26.53
CA CYS A 365 6.22 -3.97 -26.80
C CYS A 365 6.20 -3.24 -28.16
N PHE A 366 5.87 -1.94 -28.16
CA PHE A 366 5.53 -1.16 -29.36
C PHE A 366 6.69 -0.78 -30.32
N SER A 367 7.96 -1.09 -30.05
CA SER A 367 9.09 -0.93 -31.01
C SER A 367 9.63 -2.25 -31.58
N GLY A 368 9.12 -3.39 -31.08
CA GLY A 368 9.41 -4.70 -31.67
C GLY A 368 10.78 -5.32 -31.34
N ASN A 369 11.53 -4.92 -30.30
CA ASN A 369 12.77 -5.66 -29.96
C ASN A 369 13.23 -5.60 -28.50
N CYS A 370 13.32 -6.77 -27.84
CA CYS A 370 13.83 -6.95 -26.48
C CYS A 370 14.62 -8.27 -26.35
N ASN A 371 15.96 -8.21 -26.12
CA ASN A 371 16.79 -9.22 -25.41
C ASN A 371 18.27 -8.74 -25.29
N GLY A 372 19.01 -9.15 -24.23
CA GLY A 372 20.24 -8.44 -23.78
C GLY A 372 21.52 -9.21 -23.41
N SER A 373 22.41 -8.46 -22.72
CA SER A 373 23.71 -8.73 -22.03
C SER A 373 25.02 -8.48 -22.83
N GLY A 374 26.25 -8.19 -22.32
CA GLY A 374 26.87 -7.96 -21.00
C GLY A 374 28.41 -8.21 -21.02
N GLY A 375 29.30 -7.26 -20.68
CA GLY A 375 30.75 -7.54 -20.50
C GLY A 375 31.69 -6.33 -20.31
N THR A 376 32.51 -6.36 -19.26
CA THR A 376 33.48 -5.33 -18.79
C THR A 376 34.86 -5.38 -19.46
N SER A 377 35.50 -4.23 -19.73
CA SER A 377 36.84 -3.89 -19.18
C SER A 377 37.31 -2.46 -19.50
N SER A 378 37.68 -1.77 -18.42
CA SER A 378 38.84 -0.87 -18.21
C SER A 378 39.05 0.46 -18.94
N ASN A 379 39.37 1.42 -18.06
CA ASN A 379 40.29 2.56 -18.17
C ASN A 379 39.81 3.89 -18.76
N GLY A 380 39.97 4.94 -17.94
CA GLY A 380 40.59 6.16 -18.42
C GLY A 380 39.90 7.47 -18.09
N ASN A 381 39.99 7.87 -16.82
CA ASN A 381 40.38 9.21 -16.37
C ASN A 381 39.53 10.47 -16.68
N THR A 382 39.38 11.24 -15.59
CA THR A 382 39.29 12.72 -15.47
C THR A 382 38.14 13.49 -16.10
N GLY A 383 37.53 14.33 -15.25
CA GLY A 383 36.90 15.58 -15.66
C GLY A 383 35.59 15.82 -14.95
N GLY A 384 35.63 16.56 -13.84
CA GLY A 384 34.47 16.81 -13.00
C GLY A 384 33.42 17.72 -13.63
N THR A 385 32.27 17.78 -12.99
CA THR A 385 31.74 19.03 -12.42
C THR A 385 30.50 18.70 -11.59
N SER A 386 30.50 19.21 -10.36
CA SER A 386 29.36 19.23 -9.46
C SER A 386 28.17 19.94 -10.11
N SER A 387 26.98 19.35 -10.05
CA SER A 387 25.77 20.16 -9.87
C SER A 387 24.73 19.39 -9.08
N SER A 388 24.49 19.88 -7.86
CA SER A 388 23.34 19.62 -7.02
C SER A 388 22.03 19.72 -7.81
N GLY A 389 21.12 18.77 -7.63
CA GLY A 389 19.77 18.83 -8.19
C GLY A 389 18.78 18.16 -7.25
N ASN A 390 18.13 18.96 -6.41
CA ASN A 390 17.08 18.52 -5.50
C ASN A 390 15.74 18.36 -6.24
N ASN A 391 15.26 17.11 -6.26
CA ASN A 391 13.91 16.55 -6.11
C ASN A 391 12.70 17.27 -6.73
N ASN A 392 11.84 16.52 -7.47
CA ASN A 392 10.37 16.66 -7.37
C ASN A 392 9.47 15.61 -8.07
N ASN A 393 9.95 14.45 -8.55
CA ASN A 393 9.05 13.35 -8.95
C ASN A 393 9.10 12.21 -7.95
N CYS A 394 8.35 12.39 -6.85
CA CYS A 394 8.09 11.34 -5.87
C CYS A 394 6.98 10.43 -6.40
N SER A 395 7.28 9.17 -6.74
CA SER A 395 6.31 8.10 -7.06
C SER A 395 5.49 7.66 -5.84
N GLY A 396 5.85 8.14 -4.65
CA GLY A 396 5.17 7.91 -3.40
C GLY A 396 5.91 8.53 -2.22
N TYR A 397 5.26 8.55 -1.07
CA TYR A 397 5.80 9.08 0.18
C TYR A 397 5.96 7.97 1.21
N VAL A 398 7.05 8.01 1.97
CA VAL A 398 7.33 7.09 3.07
C VAL A 398 7.60 7.86 4.35
N GLY A 399 7.12 7.30 5.46
CA GLY A 399 7.30 7.87 6.79
C GLY A 399 8.67 7.45 7.28
N ILE A 400 9.65 8.32 7.16
CA ILE A 400 10.97 8.14 7.77
C ILE A 400 10.82 8.58 9.22
N THR A 401 10.98 7.67 10.17
CA THR A 401 10.71 7.99 11.59
C THR A 401 11.82 7.56 12.52
N PHE A 402 11.97 8.31 13.60
CA PHE A 402 12.98 8.08 14.63
C PHE A 402 12.34 8.17 16.02
N ASP A 403 12.50 7.12 16.82
CA ASP A 403 12.05 7.04 18.20
C ASP A 403 13.16 7.48 19.16
N ASP A 404 12.82 7.63 20.45
CA ASP A 404 13.73 7.84 21.58
C ASP A 404 14.50 9.17 21.67
N GLY A 405 14.32 10.06 20.70
CA GLY A 405 14.86 11.42 20.73
C GLY A 405 14.17 12.36 21.73
N PRO A 406 14.67 13.61 21.89
CA PRO A 406 15.97 14.09 21.42
C PRO A 406 17.09 13.78 22.42
N ASN A 407 18.31 13.55 21.93
CA ASN A 407 19.49 13.25 22.75
C ASN A 407 20.79 13.78 22.09
N SER A 408 21.96 13.39 22.59
CA SER A 408 23.24 13.92 22.10
C SER A 408 23.51 13.64 20.61
N ASN A 409 22.88 12.61 20.04
CA ASN A 409 23.04 12.24 18.64
C ASN A 409 22.20 13.09 17.67
N THR A 410 21.09 13.67 18.13
CA THR A 410 20.09 14.38 17.31
C THR A 410 20.73 15.37 16.35
N THR A 411 21.74 16.13 16.80
CA THR A 411 22.40 17.13 15.95
C THR A 411 23.12 16.51 14.75
N ALA A 412 23.83 15.41 14.96
CA ALA A 412 24.54 14.71 13.89
C ALA A 412 23.55 14.10 12.90
N LEU A 413 22.50 13.45 13.40
CA LEU A 413 21.46 12.84 12.58
C LEU A 413 20.69 13.87 11.74
N VAL A 414 20.29 15.00 12.32
CA VAL A 414 19.62 16.09 11.57
C VAL A 414 20.51 16.64 10.46
N ASN A 415 21.82 16.81 10.70
CA ASN A 415 22.75 17.28 9.68
C ASN A 415 22.86 16.29 8.50
N LEU A 416 22.93 14.98 8.79
CA LEU A 416 22.94 13.94 7.76
C LEU A 416 21.63 13.92 6.95
N LEU A 417 20.47 14.05 7.61
CA LEU A 417 19.17 14.09 6.94
C LEU A 417 19.06 15.30 5.98
N LYS A 418 19.53 16.48 6.39
CA LYS A 418 19.61 17.67 5.51
C LYS A 418 20.56 17.45 4.34
N GLN A 419 21.78 16.97 4.63
CA GLN A 419 22.82 16.75 3.62
C GLN A 419 22.34 15.82 2.50
N HIS A 420 21.50 14.84 2.84
CA HIS A 420 21.00 13.84 1.91
C HIS A 420 19.56 14.07 1.44
N SER A 421 18.97 15.23 1.76
CA SER A 421 17.60 15.62 1.37
C SER A 421 16.52 14.60 1.78
N LEU A 422 16.67 14.02 2.97
CA LEU A 422 15.67 13.14 3.60
C LEU A 422 14.78 13.94 4.54
N THR A 423 14.00 14.86 4.00
CA THR A 423 13.05 15.69 4.76
C THR A 423 11.71 15.80 4.03
N PRO A 424 10.57 15.79 4.76
CA PRO A 424 10.45 15.74 6.20
C PRO A 424 10.58 14.32 6.79
N VAL A 425 10.99 14.24 8.05
CA VAL A 425 10.93 13.03 8.88
C VAL A 425 9.91 13.20 10.02
N THR A 426 9.62 12.14 10.76
CA THR A 426 8.78 12.19 11.96
C THR A 426 9.53 11.68 13.19
N TRP A 427 9.60 12.50 14.23
CA TRP A 427 10.24 12.18 15.50
C TRP A 427 9.18 11.74 16.51
N PHE A 428 9.38 10.60 17.17
CA PHE A 428 8.57 10.17 18.30
C PHE A 428 9.42 10.30 19.56
N ASN A 429 9.22 11.39 20.30
CA ASN A 429 10.11 11.76 21.38
C ASN A 429 9.57 11.37 22.76
N GLN A 430 10.48 10.95 23.62
CA GLN A 430 10.18 10.68 25.02
C GLN A 430 10.10 12.00 25.79
N GLY A 431 9.04 12.19 26.59
CA GLY A 431 8.83 13.44 27.34
C GLY A 431 10.00 13.82 28.25
N ASN A 432 10.64 12.85 28.91
CA ASN A 432 11.86 13.05 29.71
C ASN A 432 13.01 13.65 28.88
N ASN A 433 13.23 13.13 27.67
CA ASN A 433 14.29 13.57 26.77
C ASN A 433 14.01 14.98 26.24
N VAL A 434 12.75 15.30 25.94
CA VAL A 434 12.33 16.65 25.55
C VAL A 434 12.61 17.65 26.68
N GLY A 435 12.28 17.31 27.92
CA GLY A 435 12.53 18.18 29.08
C GLY A 435 14.02 18.47 29.30
N ASN A 436 14.87 17.46 29.13
CA ASN A 436 16.32 17.58 29.33
C ASN A 436 17.05 18.27 28.16
N ASN A 437 16.51 18.15 26.95
CA ASN A 437 17.15 18.62 25.72
C ASN A 437 16.25 19.54 24.89
N ALA A 438 15.46 20.41 25.55
CA ALA A 438 14.43 21.22 24.90
C ALA A 438 14.93 22.08 23.72
N SER A 439 16.20 22.51 23.74
CA SER A 439 16.80 23.25 22.63
C SER A 439 16.94 22.45 21.34
N LEU A 440 17.02 21.12 21.40
CA LEU A 440 17.14 20.24 20.24
C LEU A 440 15.82 20.08 19.48
N ILE A 441 14.67 20.37 20.10
CA ILE A 441 13.37 20.36 19.43
C ILE A 441 13.32 21.34 18.26
N ALA A 442 13.94 22.52 18.39
CA ALA A 442 14.04 23.47 17.29
C ALA A 442 14.84 22.88 16.09
N LEU A 443 15.83 22.03 16.36
CA LEU A 443 16.63 21.38 15.35
C LEU A 443 15.87 20.25 14.65
N GLU A 444 15.20 19.38 15.39
CA GLU A 444 14.33 18.33 14.84
C GLU A 444 13.22 18.91 13.95
N ARG A 445 12.60 20.01 14.40
CA ARG A 445 11.56 20.75 13.63
C ARG A 445 12.09 21.34 12.33
N SER A 446 13.39 21.56 12.21
CA SER A 446 13.98 22.08 10.96
C SER A 446 13.99 21.04 9.83
N VAL A 447 13.67 19.77 10.14
CA VAL A 447 13.66 18.66 9.17
C VAL A 447 12.44 17.76 9.28
N GLY A 448 11.50 18.00 10.19
CA GLY A 448 10.40 17.08 10.44
C GLY A 448 9.38 17.53 11.46
N GLU A 449 8.42 16.64 11.75
CA GLU A 449 7.38 16.84 12.77
C GLU A 449 7.75 16.07 14.05
N VAL A 450 7.48 16.65 15.23
CA VAL A 450 7.75 16.03 16.54
C VAL A 450 6.44 15.59 17.18
N HIS A 451 6.39 14.32 17.58
CA HIS A 451 5.21 13.64 18.11
C HIS A 451 5.53 12.80 19.36
N ASN A 452 4.52 12.15 19.93
CA ASN A 452 4.54 11.60 21.29
C ASN A 452 5.07 10.15 21.34
N HIS A 453 6.00 9.84 22.25
CA HIS A 453 6.48 8.48 22.52
C HIS A 453 6.39 8.08 24.01
N SER A 454 5.31 8.50 24.69
CA SER A 454 5.17 8.48 26.16
C SER A 454 6.21 9.34 26.89
N PHE A 455 6.13 9.47 28.21
CA PHE A 455 7.02 10.36 28.96
C PHE A 455 8.28 9.62 29.43
N THR A 456 8.08 8.38 29.88
CA THR A 456 9.09 7.56 30.55
C THR A 456 9.55 6.35 29.73
N HIS A 457 8.92 6.08 28.58
CA HIS A 457 9.19 4.89 27.77
C HIS A 457 8.94 3.57 28.54
N SER A 458 7.89 3.54 29.36
CA SER A 458 7.52 2.37 30.16
C SER A 458 6.68 1.35 29.38
N HIS A 459 6.73 0.07 29.79
CA HIS A 459 5.72 -0.92 29.41
C HIS A 459 4.39 -0.62 30.10
N MET A 460 3.40 -0.14 29.35
CA MET A 460 2.14 0.39 29.89
C MET A 460 0.94 -0.56 29.79
N THR A 461 1.12 -1.80 29.29
CA THR A 461 0.00 -2.73 29.03
C THR A 461 -0.75 -3.19 30.28
N SER A 462 -0.13 -3.08 31.46
CA SER A 462 -0.74 -3.38 32.76
C SER A 462 -1.25 -2.14 33.50
N TRP A 463 -1.11 -0.94 32.93
CA TRP A 463 -1.43 0.31 33.59
C TRP A 463 -2.92 0.65 33.48
N THR A 464 -3.40 1.46 34.42
CA THR A 464 -4.75 2.02 34.37
C THR A 464 -4.86 3.10 33.29
N LEU A 465 -6.08 3.37 32.83
CA LEU A 465 -6.35 4.44 31.86
C LEU A 465 -5.79 5.80 32.29
N ALA A 466 -5.92 6.14 33.57
CA ALA A 466 -5.43 7.40 34.11
C ALA A 466 -3.90 7.50 34.06
N GLN A 467 -3.19 6.41 34.35
CA GLN A 467 -1.72 6.37 34.27
C GLN A 467 -1.22 6.51 32.84
N VAL A 468 -1.88 5.84 31.86
CA VAL A 468 -1.49 5.99 30.46
C VAL A 468 -1.81 7.40 29.96
N LEU A 469 -2.99 7.95 30.28
CA LEU A 469 -3.37 9.30 29.88
C LEU A 469 -2.41 10.36 30.46
N ASP A 470 -1.95 10.16 31.69
CA ASP A 470 -0.94 11.03 32.31
C ASP A 470 0.40 11.02 31.54
N GLU A 471 0.91 9.85 31.14
CA GLU A 471 2.11 9.76 30.28
C GLU A 471 1.95 10.53 28.96
N LEU A 472 0.81 10.33 28.28
CA LEU A 472 0.56 10.98 26.99
C LEU A 472 0.40 12.50 27.13
N THR A 473 -0.32 12.95 28.15
CA THR A 473 -0.58 14.38 28.36
C THR A 473 0.67 15.13 28.82
N ARG A 474 1.48 14.55 29.70
CA ARG A 474 2.77 15.14 30.09
C ARG A 474 3.74 15.25 28.92
N THR A 475 3.80 14.25 28.04
CA THR A 475 4.65 14.32 26.84
C THR A 475 4.15 15.36 25.85
N ASN A 476 2.84 15.46 25.63
CA ASN A 476 2.26 16.51 24.81
C ASN A 476 2.61 17.91 25.35
N GLN A 477 2.58 18.08 26.69
CA GLN A 477 2.91 19.35 27.32
C GLN A 477 4.40 19.66 27.22
N ALA A 478 5.30 18.68 27.42
CA ALA A 478 6.73 18.85 27.25
C ALA A 478 7.09 19.29 25.82
N ILE A 479 6.52 18.65 24.79
CA ILE A 479 6.74 18.98 23.37
C ILE A 479 6.26 20.40 23.05
N GLN A 480 5.08 20.80 23.55
CA GLN A 480 4.55 22.15 23.34
C GLN A 480 5.38 23.22 24.07
N ASN A 481 5.81 22.94 25.31
CA ASN A 481 6.64 23.86 26.08
C ASN A 481 8.02 24.06 25.44
N ALA A 482 8.55 23.04 24.77
CA ALA A 482 9.79 23.13 23.99
C ALA A 482 9.60 23.82 22.61
N GLY A 483 8.38 24.29 22.30
CA GLY A 483 8.09 25.13 21.14
C GLY A 483 7.65 24.39 19.88
N ALA A 484 7.31 23.11 19.96
CA ALA A 484 6.69 22.37 18.84
C ALA A 484 5.15 22.45 18.88
N PRO A 485 4.45 22.22 17.75
CA PRO A 485 3.00 22.09 17.75
C PRO A 485 2.52 20.95 18.68
N LYS A 486 1.26 21.01 19.11
CA LYS A 486 0.64 19.92 19.86
C LYS A 486 0.74 18.62 19.06
N PRO A 487 1.27 17.52 19.64
CA PRO A 487 1.31 16.23 18.96
C PRO A 487 -0.08 15.76 18.54
N THR A 488 -0.14 15.10 17.39
CA THR A 488 -1.36 14.45 16.88
C THR A 488 -1.16 12.94 16.70
N LEU A 489 0.09 12.48 16.76
CA LEU A 489 0.47 11.08 16.67
C LEU A 489 1.09 10.63 17.99
N PHE A 490 0.87 9.36 18.31
CA PHE A 490 1.49 8.66 19.43
C PHE A 490 2.02 7.33 18.94
N ARG A 491 3.32 7.08 19.15
CA ARG A 491 3.89 5.75 19.01
C ARG A 491 4.07 5.14 20.40
N PRO A 492 3.44 4.00 20.71
CA PRO A 492 3.63 3.33 21.99
C PRO A 492 5.06 2.77 22.11
N PRO A 493 5.72 2.92 23.27
CA PRO A 493 6.95 2.19 23.58
C PRO A 493 6.80 0.70 23.25
N TYR A 494 7.84 0.12 22.65
CA TYR A 494 7.88 -1.30 22.27
C TYR A 494 6.80 -1.74 21.26
N GLY A 495 6.03 -0.81 20.68
CA GLY A 495 4.88 -1.11 19.83
C GLY A 495 3.70 -1.74 20.58
N GLU A 496 3.70 -1.70 21.91
CA GLU A 496 2.70 -2.36 22.73
C GLU A 496 1.36 -1.60 22.74
N VAL A 497 0.29 -2.26 22.33
CA VAL A 497 -1.05 -1.68 22.24
C VAL A 497 -2.09 -2.61 22.87
N ASN A 498 -2.97 -2.04 23.69
CA ASN A 498 -4.20 -2.66 24.16
C ASN A 498 -5.35 -1.64 24.18
N SER A 499 -6.54 -2.06 24.61
CA SER A 499 -7.72 -1.18 24.67
C SER A 499 -7.52 0.05 25.56
N THR A 500 -6.86 -0.11 26.72
CA THR A 500 -6.56 1.01 27.64
C THR A 500 -5.69 2.07 26.98
N ILE A 501 -4.63 1.63 26.28
CA ILE A 501 -3.69 2.53 25.59
C ILE A 501 -4.39 3.24 24.42
N GLN A 502 -5.20 2.52 23.63
CA GLN A 502 -5.97 3.13 22.53
C GLN A 502 -6.98 4.17 23.06
N GLN A 503 -7.66 3.87 24.17
CA GLN A 503 -8.61 4.79 24.79
C GLN A 503 -7.92 6.05 25.33
N ALA A 504 -6.76 5.90 25.99
CA ALA A 504 -5.96 7.03 26.47
C ALA A 504 -5.50 7.92 25.30
N ALA A 505 -5.00 7.31 24.22
CA ALA A 505 -4.56 8.04 23.03
C ALA A 505 -5.72 8.81 22.39
N GLN A 506 -6.90 8.20 22.27
CA GLN A 506 -8.10 8.87 21.75
C GLN A 506 -8.51 10.06 22.63
N GLN A 507 -8.52 9.90 23.97
CA GLN A 507 -8.83 11.00 24.91
C GLN A 507 -7.80 12.14 24.85
N ALA A 508 -6.53 11.82 24.57
CA ALA A 508 -5.48 12.81 24.36
C ALA A 508 -5.53 13.49 22.98
N GLY A 509 -6.40 13.02 22.07
CA GLY A 509 -6.48 13.50 20.68
C GLY A 509 -5.33 13.02 19.80
N LEU A 510 -4.79 11.82 20.09
CA LEU A 510 -3.64 11.23 19.42
C LEU A 510 -4.06 9.99 18.61
N ARG A 511 -3.53 9.85 17.40
CA ARG A 511 -3.58 8.60 16.65
C ARG A 511 -2.42 7.70 17.04
N VAL A 512 -2.72 6.46 17.42
CA VAL A 512 -1.71 5.42 17.60
C VAL A 512 -1.08 5.09 16.24
N VAL A 513 0.24 5.20 16.14
CA VAL A 513 1.04 4.90 14.94
C VAL A 513 2.16 3.92 15.30
N THR A 514 2.24 2.82 14.59
CA THR A 514 3.35 1.85 14.64
C THR A 514 4.19 1.97 13.35
N TRP A 515 4.81 0.90 12.88
CA TRP A 515 5.63 0.88 11.68
C TRP A 515 5.26 -0.30 10.78
N ASP A 516 5.52 -0.15 9.48
CA ASP A 516 5.38 -1.19 8.47
C ASP A 516 6.69 -1.94 8.22
N VAL A 517 7.82 -1.32 8.53
CA VAL A 517 9.17 -1.87 8.37
C VAL A 517 9.96 -1.53 9.63
N ASP A 518 10.61 -2.51 10.24
CA ASP A 518 11.54 -2.31 11.35
C ASP A 518 12.97 -2.36 10.82
N SER A 519 13.75 -1.30 11.03
CA SER A 519 15.16 -1.29 10.62
C SER A 519 16.05 -2.20 11.48
N GLN A 520 15.58 -2.58 12.68
CA GLN A 520 16.32 -3.33 13.68
C GLN A 520 17.61 -2.63 14.13
N ASP A 521 17.71 -1.31 13.94
CA ASP A 521 18.87 -0.52 14.37
C ASP A 521 19.10 -0.58 15.89
N TRP A 522 18.01 -0.65 16.66
CA TRP A 522 18.03 -0.91 18.10
C TRP A 522 18.67 -2.25 18.48
N ASN A 523 18.68 -3.23 17.56
CA ASN A 523 19.27 -4.55 17.72
C ASN A 523 20.64 -4.67 17.02
N ASN A 524 21.37 -3.56 16.93
CA ASN A 524 22.71 -3.47 16.34
C ASN A 524 22.78 -3.95 14.87
N ALA A 525 21.70 -3.73 14.10
CA ALA A 525 21.73 -3.96 12.66
C ALA A 525 22.87 -3.15 12.02
N SER A 526 23.56 -3.74 11.03
CA SER A 526 24.55 -3.01 10.24
C SER A 526 23.88 -1.92 9.40
N ALA A 527 24.63 -0.90 8.99
CA ALA A 527 24.13 0.14 8.09
C ALA A 527 23.51 -0.46 6.81
N SER A 528 24.11 -1.51 6.26
CA SER A 528 23.56 -2.23 5.10
C SER A 528 22.23 -2.94 5.39
N ALA A 529 22.06 -3.51 6.59
CA ALA A 529 20.80 -4.14 7.00
C ALA A 529 19.69 -3.09 7.17
N ILE A 530 20.01 -1.93 7.73
CA ILE A 530 19.09 -0.79 7.85
C ILE A 530 18.67 -0.29 6.46
N VAL A 531 19.60 -0.16 5.52
CA VAL A 531 19.30 0.21 4.12
C VAL A 531 18.43 -0.85 3.44
N ASN A 532 18.69 -2.13 3.69
CA ASN A 532 17.87 -3.22 3.15
C ASN A 532 16.45 -3.18 3.70
N ALA A 533 16.26 -2.82 4.97
CA ALA A 533 14.93 -2.57 5.52
C ALA A 533 14.25 -1.39 4.80
N VAL A 534 14.92 -0.25 4.65
CA VAL A 534 14.41 0.88 3.84
C VAL A 534 14.05 0.46 2.41
N ASN A 535 14.84 -0.43 1.80
CA ASN A 535 14.56 -0.94 0.46
C ASN A 535 13.26 -1.76 0.38
N GLN A 536 12.65 -2.14 1.50
CA GLN A 536 11.34 -2.80 1.53
C GLN A 536 10.17 -1.81 1.57
N LEU A 537 10.40 -0.53 1.90
CA LEU A 537 9.35 0.48 2.02
C LEU A 537 8.60 0.72 0.72
N GLN A 538 7.28 0.81 0.79
CA GLN A 538 6.38 1.16 -0.32
C GLN A 538 5.66 2.48 -0.03
N ASN A 539 5.03 3.09 -1.04
CA ASN A 539 4.25 4.31 -0.86
C ASN A 539 3.23 4.18 0.30
N GLY A 540 3.16 5.18 1.16
CA GLY A 540 2.32 5.23 2.35
C GLY A 540 2.89 4.56 3.60
N GLN A 541 3.98 3.79 3.49
CA GLN A 541 4.52 3.00 4.60
C GLN A 541 5.47 3.77 5.50
N VAL A 542 5.60 3.32 6.75
CA VAL A 542 6.38 3.96 7.80
C VAL A 542 7.50 3.01 8.28
N ILE A 543 8.75 3.50 8.38
CA ILE A 543 9.88 2.73 8.93
C ILE A 543 10.22 3.17 10.35
N LEU A 544 10.47 2.20 11.24
CA LEU A 544 11.05 2.42 12.57
C LEU A 544 12.58 2.48 12.51
N MET A 545 13.13 3.59 12.99
CA MET A 545 14.54 3.79 13.35
C MET A 545 14.58 4.55 14.69
N HIS A 546 15.76 4.79 15.24
CA HIS A 546 15.92 5.43 16.54
C HIS A 546 16.94 6.58 16.50
N ASP A 547 16.65 7.65 17.23
CA ASP A 547 17.61 8.70 17.58
C ASP A 547 18.25 8.36 18.94
N GLY A 548 19.56 8.25 19.00
CA GLY A 548 20.28 7.72 20.17
C GLY A 548 21.72 7.34 19.83
N SER A 549 22.32 6.45 20.61
CA SER A 549 23.69 5.94 20.37
C SER A 549 23.77 4.94 19.21
N TYR A 550 22.97 5.10 18.16
CA TYR A 550 22.83 4.19 17.02
C TYR A 550 23.71 4.64 15.84
N THR A 551 25.02 4.45 15.97
CA THR A 551 26.02 4.88 14.96
C THR A 551 25.79 4.27 13.58
N ASN A 552 25.24 3.06 13.51
CA ASN A 552 24.90 2.39 12.25
C ASN A 552 23.73 3.08 11.52
N THR A 553 22.78 3.66 12.24
CA THR A 553 21.67 4.45 11.65
C THR A 553 22.23 5.67 10.94
N ASN A 554 23.13 6.41 11.58
CA ASN A 554 23.82 7.55 10.95
C ASN A 554 24.61 7.12 9.69
N ALA A 555 25.33 6.01 9.76
CA ALA A 555 26.09 5.48 8.63
C ALA A 555 25.18 5.03 7.45
N ALA A 556 23.93 4.67 7.72
CA ALA A 556 22.97 4.24 6.70
C ALA A 556 22.34 5.41 5.92
N ILE A 557 22.24 6.62 6.50
CA ILE A 557 21.45 7.75 5.97
C ILE A 557 21.73 8.06 4.49
N ALA A 558 23.01 8.11 4.09
CA ALA A 558 23.38 8.41 2.70
C ALA A 558 22.82 7.36 1.71
N GLN A 559 22.90 6.09 2.09
CA GLN A 559 22.41 4.97 1.29
C GLN A 559 20.89 4.86 1.35
N ILE A 560 20.25 5.15 2.49
CA ILE A 560 18.79 5.28 2.61
C ILE A 560 18.26 6.30 1.59
N ALA A 561 18.89 7.47 1.52
CA ALA A 561 18.52 8.51 0.56
C ALA A 561 18.72 8.09 -0.89
N SER A 562 19.78 7.34 -1.19
CA SER A 562 19.99 6.77 -2.52
C SER A 562 18.92 5.73 -2.85
N THR A 563 18.63 4.81 -1.94
CA THR A 563 17.63 3.76 -2.09
C THR A 563 16.23 4.33 -2.31
N LEU A 564 15.79 5.29 -1.50
CA LEU A 564 14.48 5.91 -1.68
C LEU A 564 14.39 6.66 -3.01
N ARG A 565 15.42 7.43 -3.40
CA ARG A 565 15.47 8.08 -4.72
C ARG A 565 15.42 7.08 -5.88
N ASN A 566 16.15 5.97 -5.79
CA ASN A 566 16.13 4.92 -6.82
C ASN A 566 14.76 4.24 -6.93
N LYS A 567 13.99 4.22 -5.85
CA LYS A 567 12.60 3.73 -5.81
C LYS A 567 11.58 4.80 -6.20
N GLY A 568 12.02 6.03 -6.43
CA GLY A 568 11.16 7.21 -6.60
C GLY A 568 10.39 7.60 -5.33
N LEU A 569 10.66 6.99 -4.19
CA LEU A 569 9.96 7.28 -2.94
C LEU A 569 10.61 8.48 -2.25
N CYS A 570 9.78 9.35 -1.68
CA CYS A 570 10.23 10.53 -0.96
C CYS A 570 9.85 10.47 0.52
N PRO A 571 10.57 11.18 1.39
CA PRO A 571 10.12 11.40 2.76
C PRO A 571 8.78 12.13 2.79
N GLY A 572 7.84 11.63 3.59
CA GLY A 572 6.51 12.21 3.76
C GLY A 572 6.15 12.44 5.22
N ARG A 573 5.13 13.27 5.46
CA ARG A 573 4.52 13.41 6.79
C ARG A 573 3.55 12.27 7.03
N ILE A 574 3.33 11.90 8.28
CA ILE A 574 2.32 10.90 8.62
C ILE A 574 0.97 11.61 8.85
N ASP A 575 -0.04 11.25 8.07
CA ASP A 575 -1.38 11.83 8.21
C ASP A 575 -2.06 11.27 9.48
N PRO A 576 -2.47 12.13 10.43
CA PRO A 576 -3.13 11.71 11.67
C PRO A 576 -4.50 11.06 11.48
N ASN A 577 -5.11 11.15 10.30
CA ASN A 577 -6.37 10.44 10.02
C ASN A 577 -6.11 8.99 9.59
N THR A 578 -5.09 8.77 8.77
CA THR A 578 -4.82 7.46 8.15
C THR A 578 -3.70 6.69 8.84
N GLY A 579 -2.75 7.38 9.48
CA GLY A 579 -1.49 6.82 9.98
C GLY A 579 -0.52 6.43 8.87
N ARG A 580 -0.76 6.90 7.64
CA ARG A 580 0.07 6.62 6.46
C ARG A 580 0.90 7.83 6.08
N ALA A 581 2.03 7.57 5.45
CA ALA A 581 2.88 8.62 4.91
C ALA A 581 2.25 9.26 3.68
N VAL A 582 2.21 10.59 3.67
CA VAL A 582 1.64 11.39 2.58
C VAL A 582 2.57 12.55 2.26
N ALA A 583 2.27 13.27 1.20
CA ALA A 583 3.02 14.45 0.82
C ALA A 583 3.13 15.44 1.99
N PRO A 584 4.29 16.10 2.19
CA PRO A 584 4.42 17.20 3.13
C PRO A 584 3.49 18.33 2.72
N ASN A 585 2.52 18.70 3.56
CA ASN A 585 1.69 19.86 3.30
C ASN A 585 2.56 21.13 3.41
N GLY A 586 2.69 21.88 2.32
CA GLY A 586 3.25 23.22 2.35
C GLY A 586 2.37 24.13 3.21
N GLY A 587 2.90 24.62 4.33
CA GLY A 587 2.23 25.62 5.15
C GLY A 587 1.93 26.89 4.35
N THR A 588 0.68 27.34 4.39
CA THR A 588 0.28 28.66 3.91
C THR A 588 0.73 29.75 4.89
N THR A 589 1.71 30.55 4.50
CA THR A 589 1.83 31.95 4.94
C THR A 589 1.44 32.85 3.77
N THR A 590 0.15 33.16 3.64
CA THR A 590 -0.29 34.28 2.81
C THR A 590 -0.25 35.56 3.63
N SER A 591 0.85 36.30 3.51
CA SER A 591 0.78 37.76 3.50
C SER A 591 0.44 38.18 2.08
N ALA A 592 -0.77 38.69 1.87
CA ALA A 592 -1.13 39.43 0.66
C ALA A 592 -1.40 40.90 1.04
N SER A 593 -0.39 41.73 0.85
CA SER A 593 -0.54 43.11 0.36
C SER A 593 -0.98 43.06 -1.11
N SER A 594 -1.79 43.94 -1.69
CA SER A 594 -2.46 45.17 -1.25
C SER A 594 -3.32 45.64 -2.46
N SER A 595 -4.43 46.34 -2.23
CA SER A 595 -4.85 47.44 -3.13
C SER A 595 -5.72 48.42 -2.36
N SER A 596 -5.43 49.69 -2.60
CA SER A 596 -5.80 50.88 -1.84
C SER A 596 -7.08 51.54 -2.33
N ARG A 597 -7.79 52.23 -1.41
CA ARG A 597 -8.30 53.60 -1.62
C ARG A 597 -8.77 54.25 -0.30
N SER A 598 -7.95 55.21 0.12
CA SER A 598 -8.16 56.48 0.85
C SER A 598 -9.54 56.81 1.45
N SER A 599 -9.59 57.09 2.77
CA SER A 599 -9.70 58.45 3.33
C SER A 599 -9.73 58.43 4.88
N THR A 600 -8.96 59.32 5.51
CA THR A 600 -8.93 59.64 6.96
C THR A 600 -9.50 61.08 7.16
N PRO A 601 -9.57 61.67 8.37
CA PRO A 601 -9.54 61.16 9.76
C PRO A 601 -10.67 61.74 10.65
N VAL A 602 -11.00 61.15 11.82
CA VAL A 602 -11.21 61.90 13.09
C VAL A 602 -10.94 60.98 14.29
N VAL A 603 -10.16 61.50 15.24
CA VAL A 603 -9.81 60.93 16.55
C VAL A 603 -10.85 61.35 17.59
N VAL A 604 -11.42 60.43 18.37
CA VAL A 604 -11.77 60.67 19.79
C VAL A 604 -11.67 59.37 20.60
N SER A 605 -10.97 59.46 21.71
CA SER A 605 -10.80 58.44 22.76
C SER A 605 -12.04 58.24 23.63
N SER A 606 -12.37 57.00 24.01
CA SER A 606 -12.68 56.64 25.41
C SER A 606 -13.00 55.15 25.62
N SER A 607 -12.64 54.72 26.81
CA SER A 607 -12.72 53.43 27.51
C SER A 607 -14.03 52.61 27.49
N ARG A 608 -13.82 51.28 27.41
CA ARG A 608 -14.45 50.13 28.10
C ARG A 608 -15.99 49.90 28.07
N ALA A 609 -16.30 48.77 27.41
CA ALA A 609 -17.08 47.60 27.87
C ALA A 609 -18.62 47.60 27.81
N SER A 610 -19.09 46.47 27.24
CA SER A 610 -20.39 45.80 27.40
C SER A 610 -21.56 46.32 26.56
N SER A 611 -21.73 45.73 25.35
CA SER A 611 -23.00 45.72 24.64
C SER A 611 -23.88 44.57 25.13
N SER A 612 -25.05 44.92 25.64
CA SER A 612 -26.21 44.02 25.71
C SER A 612 -27.02 44.20 24.44
N VAL A 613 -27.38 43.07 23.79
CA VAL A 613 -28.42 43.03 22.77
C VAL A 613 -29.39 41.91 23.15
N SER A 614 -30.65 42.27 23.35
CA SER A 614 -31.82 41.39 23.36
C SER A 614 -32.86 42.03 22.42
N ASN A 615 -33.75 41.34 21.71
CA ASN A 615 -34.11 39.93 21.70
C ASN A 615 -34.85 39.60 20.39
N ASN A 616 -34.69 38.38 19.87
CA ASN A 616 -35.80 37.49 19.49
C ASN A 616 -35.28 36.06 19.18
N GLY A 617 -35.14 35.27 20.25
CA GLY A 617 -35.69 33.91 20.39
C GLY A 617 -35.29 32.80 19.41
N ALA A 618 -34.00 32.49 19.26
CA ALA A 618 -33.58 31.20 18.69
C ALA A 618 -33.20 30.23 19.81
N CYS A 619 -34.02 29.19 20.03
CA CYS A 619 -33.65 28.10 20.95
C CYS A 619 -32.29 27.51 20.54
N GLN A 620 -31.40 27.32 21.52
CA GLN A 620 -30.10 26.68 21.32
C GLN A 620 -29.97 25.49 22.25
N CYS A 621 -29.30 24.44 21.79
CA CYS A 621 -28.94 23.33 22.64
C CYS A 621 -27.74 23.70 23.50
N ASN A 622 -27.85 23.56 24.82
CA ASN A 622 -26.69 23.47 25.69
C ASN A 622 -26.22 22.01 25.73
N TRP A 623 -25.22 21.68 24.92
CA TRP A 623 -24.61 20.36 24.86
C TRP A 623 -23.35 20.37 25.72
N TRP A 624 -23.43 19.80 26.93
CA TRP A 624 -22.33 19.71 27.90
C TRP A 624 -21.59 21.04 28.14
N GLY A 625 -22.33 22.14 28.25
CA GLY A 625 -21.79 23.49 28.52
C GLY A 625 -21.48 24.32 27.28
N THR A 626 -21.65 23.78 26.07
CA THR A 626 -21.43 24.49 24.80
C THR A 626 -22.75 24.72 24.07
N ARG A 627 -22.97 25.92 23.52
CA ARG A 627 -24.21 26.29 22.81
C ARG A 627 -24.17 25.95 21.32
N TYR A 628 -25.13 25.17 20.86
CA TYR A 628 -25.32 24.82 19.45
C TYR A 628 -26.70 25.27 18.93
N PRO A 629 -26.81 25.70 17.65
CA PRO A 629 -28.10 25.94 17.00
C PRO A 629 -28.95 24.67 16.93
N ILE A 630 -30.27 24.81 16.99
CA ILE A 630 -31.20 23.70 16.73
C ILE A 630 -31.38 23.50 15.22
N CYS A 631 -31.32 22.25 14.76
CA CYS A 631 -31.57 21.93 13.35
C CYS A 631 -33.03 22.14 12.96
N THR A 632 -33.26 22.62 11.74
CA THR A 632 -34.60 22.92 11.19
C THR A 632 -35.03 21.96 10.09
N ALA A 633 -34.09 21.36 9.36
CA ALA A 633 -34.35 20.41 8.26
C ALA A 633 -33.95 18.96 8.60
N THR A 634 -32.99 18.78 9.52
CA THR A 634 -32.51 17.46 9.95
C THR A 634 -33.49 16.81 10.93
N ALA A 635 -33.95 15.58 10.63
CA ALA A 635 -35.01 14.92 11.39
C ALA A 635 -34.55 14.28 12.73
N SER A 636 -33.27 13.89 12.86
CA SER A 636 -32.69 13.35 14.10
C SER A 636 -31.16 13.46 14.11
N GLY A 637 -30.53 13.55 15.28
CA GLY A 637 -29.06 13.57 15.41
C GLY A 637 -28.45 14.96 15.29
N TRP A 638 -27.24 15.01 14.73
CA TRP A 638 -26.51 16.23 14.38
C TRP A 638 -26.64 16.51 12.89
N GLY A 639 -26.69 17.79 12.51
CA GLY A 639 -26.82 18.23 11.13
C GLY A 639 -25.88 19.39 10.79
N TRP A 640 -25.85 19.78 9.52
CA TRP A 640 -25.14 20.94 9.02
C TRP A 640 -26.08 21.82 8.20
N GLU A 641 -26.52 22.93 8.78
CA GLU A 641 -27.52 23.84 8.20
C GLU A 641 -27.03 25.28 8.34
N ASN A 642 -27.29 26.12 7.34
CA ASN A 642 -26.87 27.53 7.34
C ASN A 642 -25.36 27.72 7.62
N ASN A 643 -24.52 26.87 7.03
CA ASN A 643 -23.05 26.85 7.19
C ASN A 643 -22.54 26.67 8.63
N LYS A 644 -23.31 26.01 9.50
CA LYS A 644 -22.90 25.68 10.87
C LYS A 644 -23.41 24.30 11.29
N SER A 645 -22.71 23.65 12.22
CA SER A 645 -23.22 22.45 12.91
C SER A 645 -24.45 22.82 13.74
N CYS A 646 -25.50 22.02 13.62
CA CYS A 646 -26.71 22.12 14.43
C CYS A 646 -27.02 20.77 15.08
N ILE A 647 -27.87 20.77 16.10
CA ILE A 647 -28.34 19.55 16.77
C ILE A 647 -29.86 19.52 16.82
N THR A 648 -30.45 18.36 16.57
CA THR A 648 -31.90 18.22 16.67
C THR A 648 -32.38 18.31 18.13
N THR A 649 -33.59 18.82 18.34
CA THR A 649 -34.21 18.98 19.66
C THR A 649 -34.27 17.67 20.43
N SER A 650 -34.60 16.56 19.75
CA SER A 650 -34.68 15.22 20.35
C SER A 650 -33.33 14.73 20.84
N THR A 651 -32.27 14.90 20.04
CA THR A 651 -30.90 14.58 20.43
C THR A 651 -30.44 15.48 21.56
N CYS A 652 -30.70 16.79 21.50
CA CYS A 652 -30.32 17.71 22.57
C CYS A 652 -30.92 17.32 23.93
N ASN A 653 -32.19 16.93 23.96
CA ASN A 653 -32.89 16.59 25.20
C ASN A 653 -32.66 15.15 25.68
N SER A 654 -31.94 14.31 24.92
CA SER A 654 -31.57 12.96 25.37
C SER A 654 -30.36 12.94 26.33
N GLN A 655 -29.79 14.11 26.63
CA GLN A 655 -28.75 14.26 27.65
C GLN A 655 -29.37 14.04 29.03
N GLY A 656 -28.97 12.98 29.74
CA GLY A 656 -29.45 12.71 31.10
C GLY A 656 -29.21 13.87 32.09
N THR A 657 -29.78 13.77 33.29
CA THR A 657 -29.74 14.83 34.32
C THR A 657 -28.31 15.30 34.61
N GLY A 658 -27.99 16.54 34.23
CA GLY A 658 -26.69 17.19 34.45
C GLY A 658 -25.96 17.68 33.19
N GLY A 659 -26.37 17.25 31.99
CA GLY A 659 -25.68 17.59 30.73
C GLY A 659 -26.10 18.90 30.03
N GLY A 660 -27.16 19.57 30.50
CA GLY A 660 -27.81 20.66 29.77
C GLY A 660 -28.80 20.16 28.71
N GLY A 661 -29.72 21.02 28.25
CA GLY A 661 -30.79 20.69 27.31
C GLY A 661 -31.10 21.88 26.40
N VAL A 662 -32.25 21.87 25.72
CA VAL A 662 -32.66 23.01 24.88
C VAL A 662 -32.94 24.21 25.78
N VAL A 663 -32.28 25.34 25.49
CA VAL A 663 -32.45 26.59 26.22
C VAL A 663 -32.89 27.66 25.22
N CYS A 664 -34.10 28.17 25.42
CA CYS A 664 -34.65 29.27 24.64
C CYS A 664 -34.54 30.56 25.47
N SER A 665 -34.19 31.66 24.81
CA SER A 665 -34.06 33.00 25.41
C SER A 665 -35.34 33.80 25.28
#